data_AF-A0A1Q5GPA2-F1
#
_entry.id   AF-A0A1Q5GPA2-F1
#
_cell.length_a   1.000
_cell.length_b   1.000
_cell.length_c   1.000
_cell.angle_alpha   90.00
_cell.angle_beta   90.00
_cell.angle_gamma   90.00
#
_symmetry.space_group_name_H-M   'P 1'
#
loop_
_entity.id
_entity.type
_entity.pdbx_description
1 polymer ?
#
loop_
_entity_poly.entity_id
_entity_poly.type
_entity_poly.pdbx_seq_one_letter_code
_entity_poly.pdbx_strand_id
1 'polypeptide(L)'
;MSVGIVGAQTTDVAGPGFEILDLMGDLRRPAAWPARAASAYRRVDLPVPAGTRSPGAVLLAGLLGVLARYTGQAEVAVGLSSGGVLRVDVADEPGFGELTSRVATALAGPVARSAGAAGPVVVGLVDAPVAEVGPDVVDVDIVVTVAGDGSALRVDYAADGFSADWVRGLVDQTVSLLSAGVREPGVPLGALPLLGATERERLLAWGRGPARPVPGAPLHELVLEWARRTPDAVAGVAAGEVLTYAELARRSGELAARLRSMGVRPGDVVSLALDRSMWTLVATLAVLRAGAAYTPMDVSWPAERMRMLLADHGARVVLTVGEVAPRVPRPDGVRVVALDADWPTVTAAEAADLPVVAPSRPAFVIYTSGSTGTPKGVVLTHEHLTNFVTWMREECAVGPDSRMLHSCAPVFDVALGEIYTALTSGARVVVSSRDDLLDARRLTELIAKEQATHAFCPPTNLAAVDPADCPSLTCVTLAGEPIPPRMAHRWTAAGARLINAYGPAEASVACTWYDASKGWPGAYVPIGRPMPNRQIRVVDANLDLVPMGVPGEILIAGAGVADGYLNRPELTAQRFVTDPYGGGTAYRTGDLGRWNAAGALEILGRMDHQVKVNGIRIELGEIEATLEQHPDVGTAVVTRREDQGTARLVGYVTGRDGRVPVTADLRAHAAAVLPPYMVPAVIMVLDRFPTGGTGKIDRRALPEPGSRRPDLDVPYTEPATDSERLVAGIFATVLGLDRVGALDGFFHLGGTSLQSAAVAVALDEAADVAVPVSQIHRTPTPQGLARWLATAPRRPGAEPAPSVTGRPGPPKPVPLTPSVAKCVVLPFELVCPTTWWIEGELDLRALMAALGDLHHRHQALHARYRRTDPPTAIIPPNPGMPQLRLLADAATEHDALDQLAEAVQQPLDYTQGRNWRAGLIRNKTTNRILFGIGIHHIAFDGWSYGLLVRDLSHAYTARQAGHTPTWTHPAPTLHQSYDEYTRLRNAADLQTQRTYWREQLRDLPRQGEGRPQEILEQTPTWGPKTGHIVAVPPELVRRWDRAAVEHRFSRSTYFAAAYASALRAIHGQDDIALLMIVAQRGSRVLDSAFTSRISSNCLRVRFGGPEKDLMRALQQTADELMAAQDVSFLEMVTDDPVLDLPREVINSLPSFAYQDNLVLPLDLPGCRTEEVVEPYAREWSGACVAEVLPGDESVLLRVTIRTDLVPAPVAEILATGMLRFLEAGPEAVSDTR
;
A
#
# COMPACT_ATOMS: atom_id res chain seq x y z
N MET A 1 48.94 27.11 44.99
CA MET A 1 49.06 27.93 46.22
C MET A 1 47.77 28.73 46.35
N SER A 2 46.91 28.68 47.35
CA SER A 2 46.79 27.96 48.64
C SER A 2 45.33 28.23 49.10
N VAL A 3 44.43 27.25 49.27
CA VAL A 3 43.97 26.60 50.53
C VAL A 3 43.47 27.53 51.66
N GLY A 4 42.28 27.27 52.21
CA GLY A 4 41.99 27.50 53.65
C GLY A 4 40.55 27.74 54.17
N ILE A 5 39.71 26.69 54.27
CA ILE A 5 38.95 26.11 55.44
C ILE A 5 38.63 27.05 56.66
N VAL A 6 37.45 27.08 57.35
CA VAL A 6 36.85 26.23 58.44
C VAL A 6 35.55 26.95 58.95
N GLY A 7 34.35 26.34 59.14
CA GLY A 7 33.81 25.59 60.33
C GLY A 7 33.62 26.47 61.60
N ALA A 8 32.60 26.45 62.47
CA ALA A 8 31.43 25.61 62.73
C ALA A 8 30.51 26.24 63.86
N GLN A 9 29.22 25.87 63.85
CA GLN A 9 28.28 25.50 64.96
C GLN A 9 27.88 26.36 66.19
N THR A 10 26.52 26.45 66.36
CA THR A 10 25.62 26.32 67.56
C THR A 10 25.50 27.49 68.58
N THR A 11 24.36 27.87 69.22
CA THR A 11 23.18 27.15 69.81
C THR A 11 21.97 28.09 70.11
N ASP A 12 20.80 27.49 70.40
CA ASP A 12 19.40 27.95 70.65
C ASP A 12 19.06 28.91 71.81
N VAL A 13 17.90 29.61 71.73
CA VAL A 13 16.85 29.77 72.81
C VAL A 13 15.41 30.09 72.26
N ALA A 14 14.45 29.20 72.60
CA ALA A 14 12.99 29.27 72.94
C ALA A 14 11.95 30.31 72.38
N GLY A 15 10.76 29.80 71.97
CA GLY A 15 9.50 30.51 71.57
C GLY A 15 8.47 30.76 72.70
N PRO A 16 7.16 31.08 72.46
CA PRO A 16 6.24 30.42 71.48
C PRO A 16 5.20 31.31 70.72
N GLY A 17 4.60 30.79 69.63
CA GLY A 17 3.29 31.25 69.10
C GLY A 17 2.99 31.10 67.59
N PHE A 18 2.49 29.92 67.17
CA PHE A 18 1.72 29.51 65.97
C PHE A 18 1.91 30.19 64.58
N GLU A 19 2.39 29.40 63.58
CA GLU A 19 1.85 29.34 62.22
C GLU A 19 2.38 28.10 61.44
N ILE A 20 1.72 27.79 60.32
CA ILE A 20 1.57 26.52 59.61
C ILE A 20 2.86 26.02 58.91
N LEU A 21 3.03 24.68 58.89
CA LEU A 21 4.17 23.91 58.36
C LEU A 21 4.62 24.30 56.94
N ASP A 22 5.88 24.72 56.85
CA ASP A 22 6.67 24.96 55.64
C ASP A 22 7.67 23.80 55.47
N LEU A 23 7.67 23.14 54.31
CA LEU A 23 8.58 22.05 53.95
C LEU A 23 9.22 22.35 52.60
N MET A 24 9.97 23.46 52.55
CA MET A 24 10.94 23.75 51.49
C MET A 24 12.32 23.26 51.90
N GLY A 25 12.73 22.12 51.33
CA GLY A 25 14.10 21.65 51.32
C GLY A 25 14.36 20.84 50.06
N ASP A 26 15.28 21.33 49.24
CA ASP A 26 15.94 20.61 48.14
C ASP A 26 15.15 20.30 46.86
N LEU A 27 14.85 21.34 46.07
CA LEU A 27 14.97 21.20 44.61
C LEU A 27 16.36 21.68 44.20
N ARG A 28 17.30 20.72 44.25
CA ARG A 28 18.52 20.78 43.46
C ARG A 28 18.14 21.09 42.02
N ARG A 29 18.85 22.06 41.45
CA ARG A 29 18.92 22.35 40.01
C ARG A 29 18.71 21.07 39.20
N PRO A 30 17.76 21.02 38.24
CA PRO A 30 17.87 20.04 37.17
C PRO A 30 19.26 20.22 36.57
N ALA A 31 19.99 19.11 36.52
CA ALA A 31 21.26 19.01 35.82
C ALA A 31 21.10 19.62 34.41
N ALA A 32 22.18 20.25 33.94
CA ALA A 32 22.29 20.75 32.59
C ALA A 32 21.60 19.81 31.59
N TRP A 33 20.67 20.39 30.82
CA TRP A 33 20.10 19.74 29.64
C TRP A 33 21.26 19.11 28.85
N PRO A 34 21.18 17.84 28.42
CA PRO A 34 22.22 17.29 27.56
C PRO A 34 22.36 18.24 26.39
N ALA A 35 23.58 18.67 26.12
CA ALA A 35 23.91 19.44 24.94
C ALA A 35 23.50 18.59 23.73
N ARG A 36 22.24 18.75 23.27
CA ARG A 36 21.79 18.23 21.99
C ARG A 36 22.78 18.76 20.97
N ALA A 37 23.38 17.87 20.18
CA ALA A 37 24.42 18.24 19.24
C ALA A 37 23.92 19.42 18.39
N ALA A 38 24.54 20.59 18.59
CA ALA A 38 24.17 21.84 17.91
C ALA A 38 24.31 21.76 16.37
N SER A 39 24.75 20.62 15.84
CA SER A 39 24.90 20.31 14.42
C SER A 39 23.61 19.83 13.74
N ALA A 40 22.53 19.51 14.47
CA ALA A 40 21.28 18.99 13.89
C ALA A 40 20.22 20.06 13.56
N TYR A 41 20.43 21.31 13.95
CA TYR A 41 19.45 22.41 13.79
C TYR A 41 20.01 23.50 12.86
N ARG A 42 19.17 23.99 11.94
CA ARG A 42 19.52 25.12 11.04
C ARG A 42 18.83 26.40 11.53
N ARG A 43 19.54 27.54 11.49
CA ARG A 43 19.06 28.85 11.95
C ARG A 43 18.69 29.76 10.77
N VAL A 44 17.58 30.49 10.91
CA VAL A 44 17.16 31.59 10.02
C VAL A 44 16.73 32.78 10.88
N ASP A 45 17.30 33.97 10.64
CA ASP A 45 16.99 35.22 11.34
C ASP A 45 16.45 36.26 10.34
N LEU A 46 15.28 36.86 10.58
CA LEU A 46 14.68 37.87 9.70
C LEU A 46 14.07 39.07 10.45
N PRO A 47 14.21 40.31 9.92
CA PRO A 47 13.73 41.55 10.56
C PRO A 47 12.22 41.80 10.36
N VAL A 48 11.55 42.37 11.37
CA VAL A 48 10.14 42.77 11.36
C VAL A 48 10.02 44.31 11.26
N PRO A 49 9.02 44.88 10.54
CA PRO A 49 8.86 46.33 10.39
C PRO A 49 8.63 47.07 11.71
N ALA A 50 9.19 48.28 11.83
CA ALA A 50 9.02 49.14 13.02
C ALA A 50 7.58 49.68 13.14
N GLY A 51 6.98 49.57 14.34
CA GLY A 51 5.67 50.19 14.66
C GLY A 51 4.66 49.33 15.45
N THR A 52 4.94 48.06 15.72
CA THR A 52 4.05 47.13 16.45
C THR A 52 4.15 47.33 17.97
N ARG A 53 3.05 47.73 18.63
CA ARG A 53 3.04 48.09 20.07
C ARG A 53 3.08 46.91 21.06
N SER A 54 2.96 45.66 20.57
CA SER A 54 3.31 44.45 21.34
C SER A 54 3.80 43.33 20.39
N PRO A 55 5.08 43.35 19.99
CA PRO A 55 5.56 42.49 18.92
C PRO A 55 5.29 41.00 19.15
N GLY A 56 5.54 40.50 20.36
CA GLY A 56 5.40 39.07 20.70
C GLY A 56 3.97 38.53 20.59
N ALA A 57 2.96 39.25 21.07
CA ALA A 57 1.56 38.80 21.00
C ALA A 57 0.98 38.85 19.57
N VAL A 58 1.40 39.84 18.79
CA VAL A 58 1.03 39.98 17.38
C VAL A 58 1.70 38.87 16.55
N LEU A 59 3.01 38.62 16.77
CA LEU A 59 3.76 37.51 16.17
C LEU A 59 3.13 36.14 16.48
N LEU A 60 2.73 35.90 17.74
CA LEU A 60 2.07 34.68 18.16
C LEU A 60 0.71 34.48 17.48
N ALA A 61 -0.13 35.52 17.43
CA ALA A 61 -1.42 35.46 16.76
C ALA A 61 -1.29 35.23 15.25
N GLY A 62 -0.27 35.81 14.62
CA GLY A 62 0.01 35.58 13.20
C GLY A 62 0.47 34.15 12.93
N LEU A 63 1.40 33.63 13.73
CA LEU A 63 1.89 32.26 13.62
C LEU A 63 0.76 31.23 13.85
N LEU A 64 -0.10 31.45 14.84
CA LEU A 64 -1.28 30.62 15.09
C LEU A 64 -2.26 30.65 13.92
N GLY A 65 -2.47 31.81 13.31
CA GLY A 65 -3.29 31.95 12.11
C GLY A 65 -2.72 31.20 10.90
N VAL A 66 -1.40 31.13 10.76
CA VAL A 66 -0.72 30.35 9.72
C VAL A 66 -0.86 28.85 10.03
N LEU A 67 -0.57 28.41 11.26
CA LEU A 67 -0.59 26.99 11.63
C LEU A 67 -2.00 26.38 11.61
N ALA A 68 -3.03 27.13 11.98
CA ALA A 68 -4.43 26.69 11.84
C ALA A 68 -4.80 26.45 10.36
N ARG A 69 -4.26 27.26 9.44
CA ARG A 69 -4.48 27.07 8.00
C ARG A 69 -3.64 25.94 7.40
N TYR A 70 -2.45 25.65 7.94
CA TYR A 70 -1.61 24.52 7.51
C TYR A 70 -2.18 23.16 7.86
N THR A 71 -2.83 23.09 9.03
CA THR A 71 -3.38 21.84 9.57
C THR A 71 -4.80 21.57 9.09
N GLY A 72 -5.49 22.59 8.54
CA GLY A 72 -6.92 22.52 8.23
C GLY A 72 -7.79 22.39 9.48
N GLN A 73 -7.19 22.50 10.67
CA GLN A 73 -7.84 22.38 11.96
C GLN A 73 -8.21 23.77 12.47
N ALA A 74 -9.39 23.87 13.08
CA ALA A 74 -9.79 25.08 13.78
C ALA A 74 -9.04 25.25 15.13
N GLU A 75 -8.27 24.24 15.56
CA GLU A 75 -7.68 24.09 16.88
C GLU A 75 -6.15 23.89 16.78
N VAL A 76 -5.37 24.71 17.49
CA VAL A 76 -3.89 24.58 17.61
C VAL A 76 -3.53 24.76 19.10
N ALA A 77 -2.85 23.79 19.71
CA ALA A 77 -2.38 23.85 21.09
C ALA A 77 -1.00 24.49 21.17
N VAL A 78 -0.79 25.42 22.12
CA VAL A 78 0.47 26.15 22.26
C VAL A 78 0.94 26.12 23.70
N GLY A 79 2.14 25.59 23.93
CA GLY A 79 2.84 25.59 25.20
C GLY A 79 3.86 26.72 25.30
N LEU A 80 3.72 27.59 26.30
CA LEU A 80 4.74 28.58 26.64
C LEU A 80 5.66 28.01 27.73
N SER A 81 6.95 27.85 27.43
CA SER A 81 7.95 27.49 28.43
C SER A 81 8.64 28.73 29.02
N SER A 82 9.09 28.63 30.27
CA SER A 82 9.83 29.70 30.95
C SER A 82 11.12 30.04 30.20
N GLY A 83 11.16 31.18 29.52
CA GLY A 83 12.32 31.64 28.74
C GLY A 83 12.02 32.40 27.46
N GLY A 84 10.73 32.58 27.08
CA GLY A 84 10.36 33.24 25.83
C GLY A 84 10.40 32.33 24.60
N VAL A 85 10.48 31.02 24.82
CA VAL A 85 10.42 29.98 23.77
C VAL A 85 8.99 29.49 23.66
N LEU A 86 8.42 29.62 22.46
CA LEU A 86 7.10 29.12 22.12
C LEU A 86 7.25 27.71 21.55
N ARG A 87 6.64 26.72 22.18
CA ARG A 87 6.49 25.38 21.61
C ARG A 87 5.08 25.23 21.08
N VAL A 88 4.95 24.78 19.83
CA VAL A 88 3.65 24.52 19.22
C VAL A 88 3.52 23.03 18.97
N ASP A 89 2.55 22.43 19.63
CA ASP A 89 2.22 21.01 19.50
C ASP A 89 1.00 20.88 18.56
N VAL A 90 1.12 20.07 17.51
CA VAL A 90 0.02 19.82 16.56
C VAL A 90 -0.49 18.39 16.78
N ALA A 91 -1.71 18.25 17.30
CA ALA A 91 -2.34 16.95 17.56
C ALA A 91 -3.81 16.91 17.06
N ASP A 92 -4.28 15.70 16.71
CA ASP A 92 -5.67 15.36 16.29
C ASP A 92 -6.65 15.42 17.50
N GLU A 93 -7.82 16.05 17.31
CA GLU A 93 -8.93 16.47 18.24
C GLU A 93 -9.48 15.50 19.36
N PRO A 94 -10.46 15.87 20.28
CA PRO A 94 -11.26 17.12 20.46
C PRO A 94 -11.39 17.71 21.91
N GLY A 95 -11.68 19.02 22.04
CA GLY A 95 -12.36 19.60 23.23
C GLY A 95 -12.16 21.10 23.51
N PHE A 96 -12.94 22.01 22.87
CA PHE A 96 -12.63 23.46 22.87
C PHE A 96 -13.80 24.44 23.11
N GLY A 97 -14.72 24.13 24.04
CA GLY A 97 -15.80 25.06 24.40
C GLY A 97 -15.42 26.20 25.36
N GLU A 98 -14.34 26.06 26.14
CA GLU A 98 -14.14 26.88 27.36
C GLU A 98 -12.91 27.83 27.29
N LEU A 99 -11.97 27.60 26.36
CA LEU A 99 -10.71 28.34 26.29
C LEU A 99 -10.82 29.67 25.49
N THR A 100 -11.61 29.68 24.42
CA THR A 100 -11.82 30.84 23.53
C THR A 100 -12.48 32.03 24.22
N SER A 101 -13.40 31.78 25.15
CA SER A 101 -14.07 32.85 25.90
C SER A 101 -13.10 33.58 26.85
N ARG A 102 -11.99 32.96 27.26
CA ARG A 102 -11.04 33.56 28.22
C ARG A 102 -9.93 34.36 27.51
N VAL A 103 -9.47 33.91 26.34
CA VAL A 103 -8.47 34.63 25.53
C VAL A 103 -9.07 35.87 24.85
N ALA A 104 -10.31 35.80 24.35
CA ALA A 104 -11.00 36.97 23.79
C ALA A 104 -11.28 38.05 24.85
N THR A 105 -11.55 37.65 26.10
CA THR A 105 -11.77 38.59 27.22
C THR A 105 -10.46 39.28 27.66
N ALA A 106 -9.31 38.61 27.54
CA ALA A 106 -8.01 39.21 27.85
C ALA A 106 -7.56 40.25 26.81
N LEU A 107 -7.95 40.11 25.54
CA LEU A 107 -7.60 41.03 24.45
C LEU A 107 -8.53 42.24 24.35
N ALA A 108 -9.71 42.22 24.99
CA ALA A 108 -10.72 43.28 24.91
C ALA A 108 -10.72 44.30 26.07
N GLY A 109 -9.81 44.17 27.05
CA GLY A 109 -9.75 45.06 28.22
C GLY A 109 -9.10 46.43 27.93
N PRO A 110 -9.63 47.56 28.43
CA PRO A 110 -9.00 48.86 28.24
C PRO A 110 -7.74 48.96 29.09
N VAL A 111 -6.59 49.13 28.43
CA VAL A 111 -5.29 49.39 29.07
C VAL A 111 -5.36 50.73 29.81
N ALA A 112 -5.60 50.67 31.12
CA ALA A 112 -5.58 51.85 31.98
C ALA A 112 -4.13 52.27 32.27
N ARG A 113 -3.90 53.58 32.12
CA ARG A 113 -2.62 54.28 32.24
C ARG A 113 -2.12 54.26 33.70
N SER A 114 -0.88 53.85 33.92
CA SER A 114 -0.05 54.40 35.01
C SER A 114 1.41 54.47 34.57
N ALA A 115 1.99 55.66 34.68
CA ALA A 115 3.34 55.98 34.32
C ALA A 115 4.34 55.51 35.39
N GLY A 116 5.53 55.08 34.94
CA GLY A 116 6.74 55.05 35.75
C GLY A 116 7.29 53.66 36.08
N ALA A 117 8.54 53.46 35.66
CA ALA A 117 9.45 52.36 36.00
C ALA A 117 9.23 51.01 35.28
N ALA A 118 10.33 50.56 34.68
CA ALA A 118 10.45 49.28 34.00
C ALA A 118 10.16 48.11 34.95
N GLY A 119 9.12 47.35 34.62
CA GLY A 119 8.86 46.01 35.14
C GLY A 119 8.01 45.26 34.10
N PRO A 120 8.29 43.98 33.83
CA PRO A 120 7.40 43.19 32.98
C PRO A 120 6.05 43.01 33.69
N VAL A 121 4.98 43.26 32.93
CA VAL A 121 3.62 42.87 33.32
C VAL A 121 3.59 41.35 33.42
N VAL A 122 3.30 40.83 34.62
CA VAL A 122 3.10 39.39 34.87
C VAL A 122 1.67 39.05 34.45
N VAL A 123 1.53 38.27 33.38
CA VAL A 123 0.31 37.50 33.10
C VAL A 123 0.57 36.10 33.68
N GLY A 124 -0.24 35.69 34.65
CA GLY A 124 -0.02 34.48 35.44
C GLY A 124 -0.05 33.19 34.62
N LEU A 125 0.94 32.33 34.87
CA LEU A 125 0.98 30.93 34.47
C LEU A 125 -0.12 30.17 35.20
N VAL A 126 -0.95 29.44 34.47
CA VAL A 126 -1.71 28.32 35.02
C VAL A 126 -0.82 27.10 34.81
N ASP A 127 -0.29 26.53 35.90
CA ASP A 127 0.40 25.24 35.87
C ASP A 127 -0.62 24.15 35.50
N ALA A 128 -0.75 23.87 34.20
CA ALA A 128 -1.27 22.61 33.72
C ALA A 128 -0.05 21.72 33.41
N PRO A 129 -0.01 20.46 33.89
CA PRO A 129 1.07 19.54 33.53
C PRO A 129 1.07 19.34 32.02
N VAL A 130 2.21 19.60 31.39
CA VAL A 130 2.48 19.18 30.02
C VAL A 130 2.44 17.65 30.03
N ALA A 131 1.48 17.06 29.30
CA ALA A 131 1.44 15.61 29.12
C ALA A 131 2.75 15.15 28.47
N GLU A 132 3.31 14.05 28.94
CA GLU A 132 4.51 13.44 28.34
C GLU A 132 4.27 13.18 26.86
N VAL A 133 5.19 13.74 26.05
CA VAL A 133 5.20 13.68 24.59
C VAL A 133 5.59 12.26 24.18
N GLY A 134 4.76 11.62 23.34
CA GLY A 134 5.09 10.34 22.73
C GLY A 134 6.25 10.43 21.73
N PRO A 135 6.88 9.29 21.38
CA PRO A 135 8.07 9.23 20.49
C PRO A 135 7.83 9.66 19.03
N ASP A 136 6.59 9.97 18.64
CA ASP A 136 6.21 10.31 17.25
C ASP A 136 6.09 11.82 16.97
N VAL A 137 6.54 12.69 17.89
CA VAL A 137 6.46 14.15 17.71
C VAL A 137 7.74 14.70 17.07
N VAL A 138 7.59 15.35 15.92
CA VAL A 138 8.70 16.08 15.26
C VAL A 138 8.73 17.53 15.79
N ASP A 139 9.76 17.86 16.57
CA ASP A 139 9.93 19.17 17.22
C ASP A 139 10.19 20.31 16.17
N VAL A 140 9.38 21.38 16.22
CA VAL A 140 9.74 22.72 15.68
C VAL A 140 9.82 23.71 16.83
N ASP A 141 11.01 24.22 17.12
CA ASP A 141 11.22 25.25 18.14
C ASP A 141 11.17 26.65 17.50
N ILE A 142 10.11 27.41 17.77
CA ILE A 142 9.98 28.79 17.27
C ILE A 142 10.36 29.76 18.39
N VAL A 143 11.49 30.45 18.22
CA VAL A 143 12.03 31.42 19.18
C VAL A 143 11.81 32.84 18.66
N VAL A 144 10.81 33.54 19.19
CA VAL A 144 10.60 34.95 18.86
C VAL A 144 11.52 35.81 19.73
N THR A 145 12.50 36.49 19.13
CA THR A 145 13.41 37.39 19.88
C THR A 145 13.06 38.84 19.57
N VAL A 146 12.52 39.55 20.56
CA VAL A 146 12.26 40.99 20.46
C VAL A 146 13.50 41.72 21.00
N ALA A 147 14.29 42.34 20.13
CA ALA A 147 15.52 43.03 20.49
C ALA A 147 15.49 44.51 20.08
N GLY A 148 15.13 45.38 21.02
CA GLY A 148 15.13 46.84 20.81
C GLY A 148 14.03 47.34 19.86
N ASP A 149 14.37 48.31 19.02
CA ASP A 149 13.55 48.99 18.00
C ASP A 149 13.29 48.14 16.74
N GLY A 150 13.81 46.91 16.69
CA GLY A 150 13.47 45.88 15.70
C GLY A 150 12.98 44.59 16.38
N SER A 151 12.03 43.89 15.77
CA SER A 151 11.68 42.52 16.20
C SER A 151 12.29 41.53 15.21
N ALA A 152 12.75 40.37 15.69
CA ALA A 152 13.27 39.30 14.84
C ALA A 152 12.55 37.98 15.16
N LEU A 153 12.16 37.26 14.10
CA LEU A 153 11.63 35.90 14.22
C LEU A 153 12.78 34.92 13.96
N ARG A 154 13.08 34.05 14.93
CA ARG A 154 14.02 32.94 14.78
C ARG A 154 13.23 31.63 14.83
N VAL A 155 13.51 30.76 13.86
CA VAL A 155 12.93 29.40 13.82
C VAL A 155 14.07 28.39 13.80
N ASP A 156 14.11 27.52 14.81
CA ASP A 156 15.02 26.39 14.90
C ASP A 156 14.18 25.10 14.65
N TYR A 157 14.58 24.28 13.68
CA TYR A 157 13.82 23.08 13.29
C TYR A 157 14.73 21.87 13.11
N ALA A 158 14.18 20.68 13.37
CA ALA A 158 14.85 19.41 13.08
C ALA A 158 14.97 19.21 11.56
N ALA A 159 16.20 19.17 11.04
CA ALA A 159 16.46 19.03 9.60
C ALA A 159 15.97 17.70 9.02
N ASP A 160 15.76 16.71 9.89
CA ASP A 160 15.36 15.34 9.57
C ASP A 160 13.85 15.26 9.29
N GLY A 161 13.07 16.21 9.80
CA GLY A 161 11.61 16.26 9.66
C GLY A 161 11.06 17.43 8.82
N PHE A 162 11.81 18.53 8.67
CA PHE A 162 11.35 19.70 7.90
C PHE A 162 12.39 20.20 6.90
N SER A 163 11.93 20.51 5.69
CA SER A 163 12.80 21.13 4.68
C SER A 163 12.99 22.62 4.95
N ALA A 164 14.18 23.12 4.64
CA ALA A 164 14.50 24.54 4.82
C ALA A 164 13.57 25.48 4.03
N ASP A 165 13.10 25.03 2.87
CA ASP A 165 12.20 25.82 2.03
C ASP A 165 10.77 25.87 2.60
N TRP A 166 10.30 24.79 3.23
CA TRP A 166 9.02 24.76 3.93
C TRP A 166 9.01 25.71 5.12
N VAL A 167 10.07 25.68 5.95
CA VAL A 167 10.19 26.55 7.14
C VAL A 167 10.32 28.02 6.74
N ARG A 168 11.06 28.34 5.67
CA ARG A 168 11.10 29.71 5.13
C ARG A 168 9.72 30.18 4.66
N GLY A 169 8.95 29.31 4.00
CA GLY A 169 7.58 29.62 3.60
C GLY A 169 6.70 29.98 4.79
N LEU A 170 6.72 29.16 5.85
CA LEU A 170 5.97 29.41 7.10
C LEU A 170 6.31 30.78 7.70
N VAL A 171 7.59 31.13 7.71
CA VAL A 171 8.09 32.42 8.21
C VAL A 171 7.65 33.58 7.32
N ASP A 172 7.83 33.48 6.01
CA ASP A 172 7.45 34.52 5.04
C ASP A 172 5.95 34.82 5.10
N GLN A 173 5.11 33.80 5.27
CA GLN A 173 3.67 33.94 5.42
C GLN A 173 3.30 34.60 6.75
N THR A 174 3.97 34.21 7.83
CA THR A 174 3.79 34.86 9.14
C THR A 174 4.13 36.35 9.02
N VAL A 175 5.26 36.71 8.41
CA VAL A 175 5.63 38.12 8.16
C VAL A 175 4.63 38.82 7.27
N SER A 176 4.13 38.17 6.21
CA SER A 176 3.12 38.72 5.29
C SER A 176 1.80 39.03 6.00
N LEU A 177 1.29 38.07 6.77
CA LEU A 177 0.04 38.18 7.53
C LEU A 177 0.13 39.30 8.57
N LEU A 178 1.26 39.39 9.31
CA LEU A 178 1.52 40.45 10.28
C LEU A 178 1.60 41.82 9.61
N SER A 179 2.31 41.90 8.48
CA SER A 179 2.46 43.14 7.70
C SER A 179 1.12 43.61 7.13
N ALA A 180 0.21 42.69 6.80
CA ALA A 180 -1.15 43.01 6.36
C ALA A 180 -2.03 43.46 7.53
N GLY A 181 -2.01 42.75 8.67
CA GLY A 181 -2.78 43.11 9.86
C GLY A 181 -2.37 44.46 10.47
N VAL A 182 -1.10 44.85 10.37
CA VAL A 182 -0.62 46.19 10.79
C VAL A 182 -1.17 47.29 9.88
N ARG A 183 -1.30 47.03 8.57
CA ARG A 183 -1.86 48.00 7.62
C ARG A 183 -3.39 48.10 7.72
N GLU A 184 -4.05 47.00 8.06
CA GLU A 184 -5.51 46.86 8.02
C GLU A 184 -6.08 46.24 9.31
N PRO A 185 -5.95 46.91 10.47
CA PRO A 185 -6.27 46.35 11.79
C PRO A 185 -7.76 46.02 12.03
N GLY A 186 -8.65 46.43 11.12
CA GLY A 186 -10.09 46.13 11.19
C GLY A 186 -10.52 44.90 10.39
N VAL A 187 -9.60 44.24 9.67
CA VAL A 187 -9.89 43.08 8.84
C VAL A 187 -9.74 41.79 9.68
N PRO A 188 -10.70 40.86 9.65
CA PRO A 188 -10.57 39.57 10.33
C PRO A 188 -9.31 38.83 9.86
N LEU A 189 -8.59 38.16 10.78
CA LEU A 189 -7.37 37.39 10.47
C LEU A 189 -7.59 36.36 9.35
N GLY A 190 -8.80 35.78 9.26
CA GLY A 190 -9.23 34.88 8.19
C GLY A 190 -9.32 35.52 6.80
N ALA A 191 -9.46 36.84 6.72
CA ALA A 191 -9.55 37.59 5.47
C ALA A 191 -8.22 38.23 5.04
N LEU A 192 -7.16 38.12 5.86
CA LEU A 192 -5.83 38.60 5.50
C LEU A 192 -5.12 37.59 4.57
N PRO A 193 -4.34 38.08 3.58
CA PRO A 193 -3.64 37.22 2.64
C PRO A 193 -2.54 36.41 3.34
N LEU A 194 -2.69 35.08 3.34
CA LEU A 194 -1.72 34.15 3.92
C LEU A 194 -0.40 34.14 3.13
N LEU A 195 -0.50 34.05 1.80
CA LEU A 195 0.66 33.95 0.92
C LEU A 195 1.30 35.32 0.68
N GLY A 196 2.62 35.39 0.83
CA GLY A 196 3.41 36.51 0.31
C GLY A 196 3.34 36.59 -1.22
N ALA A 197 3.62 37.77 -1.79
CA ALA A 197 3.53 37.99 -3.24
C ALA A 197 4.39 37.00 -4.05
N THR A 198 5.63 36.74 -3.61
CA THR A 198 6.57 35.82 -4.27
C THR A 198 6.07 34.37 -4.29
N GLU A 199 5.54 33.87 -3.17
CA GLU A 199 5.03 32.49 -3.09
C GLU A 199 3.75 32.35 -3.93
N ARG A 200 2.84 33.33 -3.85
CA ARG A 200 1.65 33.39 -4.69
C ARG A 200 2.00 33.35 -6.18
N GLU A 201 2.94 34.17 -6.63
CA GLU A 201 3.40 34.19 -8.02
C GLU A 201 4.01 32.84 -8.43
N ARG A 202 4.79 32.21 -7.54
CA ARG A 202 5.37 30.89 -7.78
C ARG A 202 4.31 29.80 -7.95
N LEU A 203 3.32 29.73 -7.05
CA LEU A 203 2.23 28.75 -7.13
C LEU A 203 1.38 28.96 -8.39
N LEU A 204 1.09 30.21 -8.74
CA LEU A 204 0.40 30.54 -9.99
C LEU A 204 1.23 30.19 -11.23
N ALA A 205 2.56 30.32 -11.17
CA ALA A 205 3.46 29.94 -12.26
C ALA A 205 3.53 28.42 -12.44
N TRP A 206 3.67 27.65 -11.35
CA TRP A 206 3.61 26.18 -11.39
C TRP A 206 2.27 25.67 -11.91
N GLY A 207 1.20 26.34 -11.49
CA GLY A 207 -0.16 26.10 -11.93
C GLY A 207 -0.47 26.53 -13.36
N ARG A 208 0.46 27.15 -14.10
CA ARG A 208 0.21 27.63 -15.46
C ARG A 208 0.87 26.75 -16.51
N GLY A 209 0.06 26.05 -17.28
CA GLY A 209 0.52 25.35 -18.49
C GLY A 209 1.00 26.35 -19.55
N PRO A 210 1.99 25.97 -20.37
CA PRO A 210 2.50 26.85 -21.42
C PRO A 210 1.39 27.18 -22.42
N ALA A 211 1.35 28.42 -22.91
CA ALA A 211 0.45 28.78 -24.00
C ALA A 211 0.94 28.12 -25.29
N ARG A 212 0.06 27.38 -25.97
CA ARG A 212 0.36 26.76 -27.27
C ARG A 212 -0.80 26.98 -28.25
N PRO A 213 -0.51 27.25 -29.53
CA PRO A 213 -1.54 27.32 -30.56
C PRO A 213 -2.30 25.99 -30.64
N VAL A 214 -3.63 26.07 -30.66
CA VAL A 214 -4.51 24.91 -30.88
C VAL A 214 -5.15 25.07 -32.26
N PRO A 215 -5.21 24.02 -33.10
CA PRO A 215 -5.90 24.08 -34.38
C PRO A 215 -7.36 24.55 -34.23
N GLY A 216 -7.74 25.60 -34.97
CA GLY A 216 -9.09 26.16 -34.97
C GLY A 216 -10.10 25.40 -35.84
N ALA A 217 -9.92 24.09 -36.01
CA ALA A 217 -10.76 23.23 -36.85
C ALA A 217 -11.44 22.14 -36.00
N PRO A 218 -12.66 21.70 -36.36
CA PRO A 218 -13.31 20.58 -35.67
C PRO A 218 -12.54 19.28 -35.92
N LEU A 219 -12.58 18.36 -34.96
CA LEU A 219 -11.79 17.12 -34.99
C LEU A 219 -11.96 16.30 -36.27
N HIS A 220 -13.17 16.23 -36.83
CA HIS A 220 -13.39 15.44 -38.05
C HIS A 220 -12.65 16.04 -39.25
N GLU A 221 -12.54 17.36 -39.36
CA GLU A 221 -11.75 18.00 -40.42
C GLU A 221 -10.26 17.72 -40.27
N LEU A 222 -9.75 17.68 -39.03
CA LEU A 222 -8.36 17.29 -38.77
C LEU A 222 -8.07 15.85 -39.23
N VAL A 223 -9.03 14.94 -39.07
CA VAL A 223 -8.92 13.56 -39.58
C VAL A 223 -9.04 13.52 -41.12
N LEU A 224 -10.00 14.26 -41.70
CA LEU A 224 -10.21 14.30 -43.15
C LEU A 224 -9.02 14.92 -43.91
N GLU A 225 -8.28 15.81 -43.26
CA GLU A 225 -7.04 16.35 -43.82
C GLU A 225 -6.00 15.25 -44.06
N TRP A 226 -5.90 14.27 -43.17
CA TRP A 226 -5.04 13.10 -43.40
C TRP A 226 -5.56 12.20 -44.52
N ALA A 227 -6.88 12.05 -44.68
CA ALA A 227 -7.44 11.34 -45.82
C ALA A 227 -7.15 12.02 -47.16
N ARG A 228 -7.03 13.36 -47.20
CA ARG A 228 -6.59 14.10 -48.38
C ARG A 228 -5.09 13.95 -48.63
N ARG A 229 -4.27 13.97 -47.58
CA ARG A 229 -2.80 13.96 -47.67
C ARG A 229 -2.20 12.58 -47.92
N THR A 230 -2.75 11.55 -47.26
CA THR A 230 -2.23 10.17 -47.28
C THR A 230 -3.40 9.17 -47.35
N PRO A 231 -4.14 9.12 -48.48
CA PRO A 231 -5.36 8.33 -48.60
C PRO A 231 -5.15 6.83 -48.33
N ASP A 232 -4.04 6.28 -48.80
CA ASP A 232 -3.72 4.85 -48.71
C ASP A 232 -3.08 4.46 -47.36
N ALA A 233 -2.80 5.43 -46.49
CA ALA A 233 -2.29 5.14 -45.15
C ALA A 233 -3.38 4.44 -44.32
N VAL A 234 -2.97 3.53 -43.44
CA VAL A 234 -3.88 2.76 -42.61
C VAL A 234 -4.31 3.56 -41.39
N ALA A 235 -5.61 3.81 -41.27
CA ALA A 235 -6.24 4.47 -40.14
C ALA A 235 -6.53 3.50 -38.98
N GLY A 236 -6.89 2.25 -39.27
CA GLY A 236 -7.21 1.26 -38.24
C GLY A 236 -6.91 -0.18 -38.65
N VAL A 237 -6.59 -1.02 -37.67
CA VAL A 237 -6.50 -2.49 -37.80
C VAL A 237 -7.26 -3.21 -36.68
N ALA A 238 -8.03 -4.24 -37.03
CA ALA A 238 -8.85 -5.02 -36.10
C ALA A 238 -9.04 -6.44 -36.66
N ALA A 239 -8.69 -7.47 -35.90
CA ALA A 239 -8.89 -8.88 -36.30
C ALA A 239 -8.39 -9.25 -37.73
N GLY A 240 -7.34 -8.59 -38.21
CA GLY A 240 -6.79 -8.78 -39.57
C GLY A 240 -7.45 -7.92 -40.66
N GLU A 241 -8.55 -7.22 -40.36
CA GLU A 241 -9.11 -6.20 -41.24
C GLU A 241 -8.31 -4.90 -41.17
N VAL A 242 -8.21 -4.23 -42.32
CA VAL A 242 -7.48 -2.98 -42.50
C VAL A 242 -8.44 -1.92 -43.01
N LEU A 243 -8.42 -0.75 -42.39
CA LEU A 243 -9.18 0.43 -42.81
C LEU A 243 -8.21 1.56 -43.15
N THR A 244 -8.17 2.00 -44.40
CA THR A 244 -7.37 3.17 -44.80
C THR A 244 -8.06 4.49 -44.44
N TYR A 245 -7.31 5.59 -44.45
CA TYR A 245 -7.87 6.93 -44.28
C TYR A 245 -8.88 7.29 -45.38
N ALA A 246 -8.65 6.87 -46.63
CA ALA A 246 -9.60 7.05 -47.72
C ALA A 246 -10.92 6.30 -47.47
N GLU A 247 -10.84 5.05 -47.00
CA GLU A 247 -12.04 4.26 -46.69
C GLU A 247 -12.77 4.78 -45.45
N LEU A 248 -12.04 5.22 -44.42
CA LEU A 248 -12.62 5.88 -43.26
C LEU A 248 -13.37 7.15 -43.68
N ALA A 249 -12.77 7.99 -44.53
CA ALA A 249 -13.41 9.20 -45.04
C ALA A 249 -14.63 8.88 -45.92
N ARG A 250 -14.57 7.85 -46.76
CA ARG A 250 -15.72 7.45 -47.58
C ARG A 250 -16.87 6.90 -46.73
N ARG A 251 -16.60 5.88 -45.90
CA ARG A 251 -17.63 5.21 -45.07
C ARG A 251 -18.25 6.15 -44.05
N SER A 252 -17.45 7.00 -43.39
CA SER A 252 -17.98 7.98 -42.45
C SER A 252 -18.83 9.06 -43.13
N GLY A 253 -18.50 9.43 -44.38
CA GLY A 253 -19.25 10.42 -45.15
C GLY A 253 -20.61 9.90 -45.59
N GLU A 254 -20.65 8.66 -46.09
CA GLU A 254 -21.89 7.97 -46.43
C GLU A 254 -22.79 7.82 -45.20
N LEU A 255 -22.22 7.41 -44.06
CA LEU A 255 -22.98 7.28 -42.82
C LEU A 255 -23.48 8.64 -42.30
N ALA A 256 -22.67 9.71 -42.40
CA ALA A 256 -23.07 11.07 -42.00
C ALA A 256 -24.26 11.58 -42.83
N ALA A 257 -24.22 11.40 -44.16
CA ALA A 257 -25.32 11.76 -45.05
C ALA A 257 -26.60 10.96 -44.73
N ARG A 258 -26.46 9.68 -44.38
CA ARG A 258 -27.60 8.87 -43.91
C ARG A 258 -28.16 9.39 -42.61
N LEU A 259 -27.34 9.67 -41.60
CA LEU A 259 -27.80 10.24 -40.33
C LEU A 259 -28.64 11.51 -40.56
N ARG A 260 -28.18 12.38 -41.47
CA ARG A 260 -28.92 13.58 -41.92
C ARG A 260 -30.27 13.24 -42.54
N SER A 261 -30.31 12.26 -43.46
CA SER A 261 -31.58 11.78 -44.05
C SER A 261 -32.54 11.17 -43.01
N MET A 262 -32.02 10.66 -41.90
CA MET A 262 -32.81 10.15 -40.77
C MET A 262 -33.30 11.27 -39.83
N GLY A 263 -32.96 12.52 -40.13
CA GLY A 263 -33.40 13.69 -39.37
C GLY A 263 -32.47 14.09 -38.23
N VAL A 264 -31.24 13.57 -38.17
CA VAL A 264 -30.20 14.06 -37.25
C VAL A 264 -29.78 15.46 -37.68
N ARG A 265 -29.78 16.40 -36.73
CA ARG A 265 -29.45 17.81 -36.93
C ARG A 265 -28.23 18.20 -36.09
N PRO A 266 -27.54 19.29 -36.47
CA PRO A 266 -26.47 19.82 -35.63
C PRO A 266 -26.98 20.15 -34.22
N GLY A 267 -26.26 19.67 -33.20
CA GLY A 267 -26.66 19.76 -31.79
C GLY A 267 -27.46 18.58 -31.25
N ASP A 268 -27.95 17.66 -32.10
CA ASP A 268 -28.51 16.40 -31.62
C ASP A 268 -27.39 15.51 -31.02
N VAL A 269 -27.79 14.57 -30.15
CA VAL A 269 -26.90 13.54 -29.60
C VAL A 269 -27.28 12.17 -30.20
N VAL A 270 -26.31 11.51 -30.84
CA VAL A 270 -26.46 10.15 -31.41
C VAL A 270 -25.81 9.14 -30.46
N SER A 271 -26.56 8.12 -30.08
CA SER A 271 -26.06 7.06 -29.20
C SER A 271 -25.33 5.98 -29.97
N LEU A 272 -24.19 5.48 -29.47
CA LEU A 272 -23.38 4.42 -30.08
C LEU A 272 -23.34 3.19 -29.17
N ALA A 273 -24.15 2.18 -29.46
CA ALA A 273 -24.12 0.88 -28.79
C ALA A 273 -23.17 -0.07 -29.55
N LEU A 274 -21.87 0.20 -29.46
CA LEU A 274 -20.80 -0.48 -30.18
C LEU A 274 -19.66 -0.84 -29.22
N ASP A 275 -19.10 -2.04 -29.37
CA ASP A 275 -17.81 -2.39 -28.77
C ASP A 275 -16.65 -1.93 -29.67
N ARG A 276 -15.40 -2.03 -29.19
CA ARG A 276 -14.20 -1.70 -29.96
C ARG A 276 -14.17 -2.46 -31.29
N SER A 277 -14.25 -1.72 -32.38
CA SER A 277 -14.33 -2.27 -33.74
C SER A 277 -14.03 -1.18 -34.78
N MET A 278 -13.90 -1.58 -36.05
CA MET A 278 -13.83 -0.62 -37.17
C MET A 278 -15.08 0.26 -37.25
N TRP A 279 -16.24 -0.29 -36.90
CA TRP A 279 -17.49 0.47 -36.88
C TRP A 279 -17.45 1.60 -35.88
N THR A 280 -16.75 1.46 -34.76
CA THR A 280 -16.57 2.54 -33.78
C THR A 280 -15.78 3.70 -34.37
N LEU A 281 -14.72 3.44 -35.14
CA LEU A 281 -13.95 4.49 -35.82
C LEU A 281 -14.80 5.21 -36.88
N VAL A 282 -15.57 4.44 -37.67
CA VAL A 282 -16.43 4.98 -38.73
C VAL A 282 -17.60 5.79 -38.15
N ALA A 283 -18.30 5.25 -37.14
CA ALA A 283 -19.49 5.83 -36.57
C ALA A 283 -19.22 7.12 -35.81
N THR A 284 -18.17 7.14 -34.98
CA THR A 284 -17.79 8.35 -34.23
C THR A 284 -17.46 9.50 -35.16
N LEU A 285 -16.67 9.25 -36.22
CA LEU A 285 -16.36 10.26 -37.23
C LEU A 285 -17.61 10.69 -38.03
N ALA A 286 -18.50 9.75 -38.39
CA ALA A 286 -19.73 10.05 -39.12
C ALA A 286 -20.68 10.96 -38.36
N VAL A 287 -20.87 10.73 -37.05
CA VAL A 287 -21.73 11.57 -36.21
C VAL A 287 -21.18 13.00 -36.14
N LEU A 288 -19.87 13.15 -35.92
CA LEU A 288 -19.21 14.46 -35.91
C LEU A 288 -19.35 15.19 -37.26
N ARG A 289 -19.26 14.48 -38.37
CA ARG A 289 -19.46 15.03 -39.72
C ARG A 289 -20.91 15.41 -40.01
N ALA A 290 -21.88 14.75 -39.36
CA ALA A 290 -23.29 15.16 -39.42
C ALA A 290 -23.58 16.41 -38.57
N GLY A 291 -22.60 16.91 -37.82
CA GLY A 291 -22.70 18.07 -36.92
C GLY A 291 -23.31 17.76 -35.55
N ALA A 292 -23.56 16.49 -35.25
CA ALA A 292 -24.10 16.01 -33.99
C ALA A 292 -22.98 15.62 -33.02
N ALA A 293 -23.31 15.59 -31.73
CA ALA A 293 -22.47 14.96 -30.72
C ALA A 293 -22.80 13.46 -30.65
N TYR A 294 -21.88 12.63 -30.16
CA TYR A 294 -22.22 11.25 -29.82
C TYR A 294 -22.06 10.95 -28.34
N THR A 295 -22.79 9.93 -27.90
CA THR A 295 -22.59 9.31 -26.59
C THR A 295 -22.40 7.79 -26.74
N PRO A 296 -21.30 7.23 -26.23
CA PRO A 296 -21.07 5.79 -26.22
C PRO A 296 -21.97 5.10 -25.19
N MET A 297 -22.48 3.91 -25.53
CA MET A 297 -23.20 3.02 -24.62
C MET A 297 -22.57 1.63 -24.63
N ASP A 298 -22.33 1.08 -23.44
CA ASP A 298 -21.79 -0.26 -23.32
C ASP A 298 -22.90 -1.28 -23.61
N VAL A 299 -22.64 -2.19 -24.55
CA VAL A 299 -23.59 -3.23 -24.99
C VAL A 299 -23.93 -4.25 -23.90
N SER A 300 -23.14 -4.29 -22.82
CA SER A 300 -23.37 -5.11 -21.63
C SER A 300 -24.31 -4.47 -20.61
N TRP A 301 -24.62 -3.18 -20.73
CA TRP A 301 -25.51 -2.51 -19.77
C TRP A 301 -26.94 -3.05 -19.84
N PRO A 302 -27.68 -3.01 -18.72
CA PRO A 302 -29.10 -3.35 -18.72
C PRO A 302 -29.90 -2.41 -19.61
N ALA A 303 -30.97 -2.93 -20.21
CA ALA A 303 -31.84 -2.16 -21.11
C ALA A 303 -32.44 -0.93 -20.42
N GLU A 304 -32.73 -1.00 -19.12
CA GLU A 304 -33.29 0.13 -18.38
C GLU A 304 -32.31 1.29 -18.24
N ARG A 305 -31.03 0.99 -17.95
CA ARG A 305 -29.98 2.01 -17.95
C ARG A 305 -29.89 2.70 -19.30
N MET A 306 -29.88 1.92 -20.38
CA MET A 306 -29.85 2.45 -21.73
C MET A 306 -31.06 3.36 -21.99
N ARG A 307 -32.29 2.96 -21.59
CA ARG A 307 -33.49 3.82 -21.71
C ARG A 307 -33.34 5.13 -20.96
N MET A 308 -32.86 5.10 -19.72
CA MET A 308 -32.64 6.31 -18.91
C MET A 308 -31.69 7.28 -19.60
N LEU A 309 -30.56 6.78 -20.13
CA LEU A 309 -29.60 7.62 -20.85
C LEU A 309 -30.20 8.17 -22.15
N LEU A 310 -30.86 7.34 -22.95
CA LEU A 310 -31.53 7.77 -24.18
C LEU A 310 -32.58 8.86 -23.92
N ALA A 311 -33.32 8.76 -22.82
CA ALA A 311 -34.27 9.78 -22.40
C ALA A 311 -33.57 11.08 -21.97
N ASP A 312 -32.48 10.98 -21.22
CA ASP A 312 -31.75 12.14 -20.68
C ASP A 312 -31.21 13.06 -21.78
N HIS A 313 -30.62 12.52 -22.86
CA HIS A 313 -30.15 13.32 -24.00
C HIS A 313 -31.16 13.40 -25.17
N GLY A 314 -32.36 12.85 -25.01
CA GLY A 314 -33.40 12.88 -26.05
C GLY A 314 -32.98 12.23 -27.37
N ALA A 315 -32.35 11.05 -27.29
CA ALA A 315 -31.81 10.36 -28.46
C ALA A 315 -32.88 10.11 -29.53
N ARG A 316 -32.50 10.28 -30.80
CA ARG A 316 -33.33 9.92 -31.96
C ARG A 316 -32.82 8.71 -32.72
N VAL A 317 -31.51 8.49 -32.65
CA VAL A 317 -30.82 7.43 -33.38
C VAL A 317 -29.85 6.74 -32.44
N VAL A 318 -29.86 5.41 -32.47
CA VAL A 318 -28.84 4.56 -31.85
C VAL A 318 -28.16 3.76 -32.95
N LEU A 319 -26.86 3.94 -33.11
CA LEU A 319 -26.04 3.13 -34.01
C LEU A 319 -25.52 1.91 -33.28
N THR A 320 -25.61 0.74 -33.92
CA THR A 320 -25.18 -0.54 -33.38
C THR A 320 -24.83 -1.51 -34.52
N VAL A 321 -24.60 -2.79 -34.22
CA VAL A 321 -24.42 -3.87 -35.21
C VAL A 321 -25.54 -4.91 -35.06
N GLY A 322 -25.79 -5.72 -36.09
CA GLY A 322 -26.93 -6.62 -36.19
C GLY A 322 -27.01 -7.62 -35.04
N GLU A 323 -25.87 -8.12 -34.56
CA GLU A 323 -25.78 -9.01 -33.39
C GLU A 323 -26.25 -8.33 -32.09
N VAL A 324 -25.98 -7.02 -31.94
CA VAL A 324 -26.28 -6.26 -30.72
C VAL A 324 -27.67 -5.60 -30.78
N ALA A 325 -28.17 -5.31 -31.98
CA ALA A 325 -29.45 -4.62 -32.22
C ALA A 325 -30.68 -5.18 -31.47
N PRO A 326 -30.83 -6.50 -31.22
CA PRO A 326 -31.93 -7.04 -30.42
C PRO A 326 -31.87 -6.67 -28.93
N ARG A 327 -30.69 -6.33 -28.41
CA ARG A 327 -30.46 -6.00 -26.99
C ARG A 327 -30.63 -4.51 -26.67
N VAL A 328 -30.61 -3.66 -27.70
CA VAL A 328 -30.75 -2.21 -27.56
C VAL A 328 -32.23 -1.85 -27.40
N PRO A 329 -32.62 -1.09 -26.35
CA PRO A 329 -34.01 -0.69 -26.18
C PRO A 329 -34.48 0.23 -27.32
N ARG A 330 -35.77 0.15 -27.64
CA ARG A 330 -36.44 0.95 -28.68
C ARG A 330 -37.58 1.79 -28.07
N PRO A 331 -37.28 2.84 -27.29
CA PRO A 331 -38.32 3.79 -26.87
C PRO A 331 -39.02 4.44 -28.06
N ASP A 332 -40.23 4.96 -27.84
CA ASP A 332 -41.00 5.64 -28.89
C ASP A 332 -40.19 6.81 -29.48
N GLY A 333 -40.09 6.84 -30.81
CA GLY A 333 -39.34 7.86 -31.55
C GLY A 333 -37.84 7.61 -31.70
N VAL A 334 -37.28 6.55 -31.08
CA VAL A 334 -35.86 6.18 -31.21
C VAL A 334 -35.66 5.13 -32.30
N ARG A 335 -34.82 5.44 -33.29
CA ARG A 335 -34.44 4.51 -34.37
C ARG A 335 -33.14 3.78 -34.03
N VAL A 336 -33.20 2.46 -33.89
CA VAL A 336 -32.00 1.60 -33.77
C VAL A 336 -31.54 1.15 -35.15
N VAL A 337 -30.27 1.38 -35.45
CA VAL A 337 -29.68 1.28 -36.79
C VAL A 337 -28.47 0.34 -36.74
N ALA A 338 -28.56 -0.79 -37.45
CA ALA A 338 -27.45 -1.74 -37.61
C ALA A 338 -26.49 -1.29 -38.73
N LEU A 339 -25.22 -1.09 -38.41
CA LEU A 339 -24.21 -0.55 -39.34
C LEU A 339 -23.71 -1.57 -40.36
N ASP A 340 -23.75 -2.85 -40.00
CA ASP A 340 -23.38 -4.03 -40.80
C ASP A 340 -24.51 -4.54 -41.70
N ALA A 341 -25.67 -3.87 -41.73
CA ALA A 341 -26.73 -4.14 -42.70
C ALA A 341 -26.35 -3.67 -44.10
N ASP A 342 -26.98 -4.23 -45.13
CA ASP A 342 -26.87 -3.72 -46.49
C ASP A 342 -27.66 -2.41 -46.63
N TRP A 343 -26.96 -1.37 -47.06
CA TRP A 343 -27.53 -0.04 -47.23
C TRP A 343 -27.48 0.42 -48.68
N PRO A 344 -28.50 1.16 -49.15
CA PRO A 344 -28.45 1.82 -50.46
C PRO A 344 -27.26 2.78 -50.56
N THR A 345 -26.67 2.88 -51.76
CA THR A 345 -25.59 3.82 -52.05
C THR A 345 -26.07 5.26 -51.86
N VAL A 346 -25.29 6.06 -51.15
CA VAL A 346 -25.57 7.50 -50.97
C VAL A 346 -25.25 8.24 -52.27
N THR A 347 -26.16 9.10 -52.72
CA THR A 347 -25.97 9.93 -53.91
C THR A 347 -24.98 11.07 -53.65
N ALA A 348 -24.36 11.59 -54.71
CA ALA A 348 -23.45 12.74 -54.59
C ALA A 348 -24.12 14.00 -54.01
N ALA A 349 -25.43 14.17 -54.26
CA ALA A 349 -26.21 15.28 -53.70
C ALA A 349 -26.42 15.14 -52.18
N GLU A 350 -26.71 13.94 -51.69
CA GLU A 350 -26.85 13.66 -50.26
C GLU A 350 -25.51 13.82 -49.51
N ALA A 351 -24.40 13.44 -50.15
CA ALA A 351 -23.06 13.65 -49.59
C ALA A 351 -22.65 15.13 -49.52
N ALA A 352 -23.22 16.00 -50.36
CA ALA A 352 -22.95 17.43 -50.39
C ALA A 352 -23.74 18.25 -49.35
N ASP A 353 -24.77 17.67 -48.70
CA ASP A 353 -25.60 18.34 -47.67
C ASP A 353 -25.04 18.25 -46.23
N LEU A 354 -23.74 17.99 -46.07
CA LEU A 354 -23.11 17.95 -44.75
C LEU A 354 -22.88 19.38 -44.21
N PRO A 355 -23.17 19.65 -42.92
CA PRO A 355 -23.04 20.98 -42.36
C PRO A 355 -21.57 21.37 -42.10
N VAL A 356 -21.28 22.68 -42.16
CA VAL A 356 -20.04 23.23 -41.62
C VAL A 356 -20.16 23.32 -40.10
N VAL A 357 -19.22 22.71 -39.37
CA VAL A 357 -19.25 22.61 -37.90
C VAL A 357 -18.18 23.50 -37.29
N ALA A 358 -18.56 24.33 -36.32
CA ALA A 358 -17.59 25.13 -35.56
C ALA A 358 -16.93 24.29 -34.45
N PRO A 359 -15.64 24.51 -34.13
CA PRO A 359 -14.94 23.78 -33.07
C PRO A 359 -15.59 23.88 -31.67
N SER A 360 -16.28 24.99 -31.40
CA SER A 360 -17.01 25.23 -30.16
C SER A 360 -18.34 24.48 -30.04
N ARG A 361 -18.76 23.72 -31.06
CA ARG A 361 -19.97 22.90 -30.97
C ARG A 361 -19.71 21.61 -30.16
N PRO A 362 -20.72 21.11 -29.42
CA PRO A 362 -20.67 19.81 -28.76
C PRO A 362 -20.30 18.69 -29.73
N ALA A 363 -19.37 17.84 -29.32
CA ALA A 363 -18.88 16.68 -30.06
C ALA A 363 -19.11 15.38 -29.30
N PHE A 364 -19.05 15.41 -27.97
CA PHE A 364 -19.16 14.23 -27.12
C PHE A 364 -20.03 14.51 -25.92
N VAL A 365 -20.83 13.52 -25.53
CA VAL A 365 -21.48 13.47 -24.21
C VAL A 365 -20.99 12.21 -23.51
N ILE A 366 -20.16 12.38 -22.48
CA ILE A 366 -19.64 11.26 -21.68
C ILE A 366 -20.38 11.21 -20.36
N TYR A 367 -21.10 10.11 -20.13
CA TYR A 367 -21.82 9.89 -18.89
C TYR A 367 -20.88 9.41 -17.79
N THR A 368 -20.90 10.12 -16.67
CA THR A 368 -20.25 9.71 -15.43
C THR A 368 -21.32 9.37 -14.39
N SER A 369 -20.95 8.61 -13.37
CA SER A 369 -21.85 8.32 -12.26
C SER A 369 -22.28 9.61 -11.55
N GLY A 370 -23.50 9.64 -11.00
CA GLY A 370 -24.03 10.82 -10.30
C GLY A 370 -24.31 10.57 -8.83
N SER A 371 -23.93 11.51 -7.96
CA SER A 371 -24.14 11.41 -6.51
C SER A 371 -25.62 11.36 -6.09
N THR A 372 -26.55 11.74 -6.98
CA THR A 372 -28.01 11.79 -6.73
C THR A 372 -28.78 10.59 -7.28
N GLY A 373 -28.11 9.50 -7.70
CA GLY A 373 -28.82 8.34 -8.27
C GLY A 373 -28.89 8.30 -9.80
N THR A 374 -28.63 9.42 -10.49
CA THR A 374 -28.77 9.51 -11.96
C THR A 374 -27.44 9.86 -12.61
N PRO A 375 -27.02 9.14 -13.67
CA PRO A 375 -25.83 9.49 -14.45
C PRO A 375 -25.86 10.95 -14.93
N LYS A 376 -24.69 11.58 -14.97
CA LYS A 376 -24.52 12.98 -15.41
C LYS A 376 -23.72 13.02 -16.71
N GLY A 377 -24.30 13.60 -17.76
CA GLY A 377 -23.64 13.73 -19.07
C GLY A 377 -22.72 14.94 -19.11
N VAL A 378 -21.41 14.72 -19.22
CA VAL A 378 -20.42 15.79 -19.43
C VAL A 378 -20.42 16.17 -20.90
N VAL A 379 -20.69 17.43 -21.21
CA VAL A 379 -20.72 17.93 -22.60
C VAL A 379 -19.35 18.46 -22.99
N LEU A 380 -18.72 17.82 -23.98
CA LEU A 380 -17.43 18.21 -24.53
C LEU A 380 -17.58 18.68 -25.97
N THR A 381 -16.92 19.79 -26.30
CA THR A 381 -16.86 20.35 -27.65
C THR A 381 -15.70 19.74 -28.45
N HIS A 382 -15.61 20.05 -29.75
CA HIS A 382 -14.44 19.62 -30.52
C HIS A 382 -13.15 20.24 -29.98
N GLU A 383 -13.15 21.55 -29.71
CA GLU A 383 -11.95 22.28 -29.27
C GLU A 383 -11.44 21.83 -27.90
N HIS A 384 -12.32 21.37 -27.02
CA HIS A 384 -11.96 20.78 -25.72
C HIS A 384 -10.98 19.62 -25.88
N LEU A 385 -11.27 18.69 -26.80
CA LEU A 385 -10.39 17.55 -27.06
C LEU A 385 -9.22 17.92 -28.00
N THR A 386 -9.37 18.91 -28.88
CA THR A 386 -8.28 19.36 -29.77
C THR A 386 -7.03 19.79 -28.98
N ASN A 387 -7.20 20.46 -27.83
CA ASN A 387 -6.05 20.82 -26.97
C ASN A 387 -5.31 19.58 -26.45
N PHE A 388 -6.04 18.56 -25.99
CA PHE A 388 -5.47 17.32 -25.48
C PHE A 388 -4.75 16.50 -26.57
N VAL A 389 -5.36 16.30 -27.74
CA VAL A 389 -4.72 15.52 -28.82
C VAL A 389 -3.51 16.25 -29.41
N THR A 390 -3.51 17.59 -29.39
CA THR A 390 -2.33 18.40 -29.76
C THR A 390 -1.19 18.15 -28.79
N TRP A 391 -1.48 18.14 -27.47
CA TRP A 391 -0.48 17.79 -26.46
C TRP A 391 0.05 16.36 -26.65
N MET A 392 -0.81 15.36 -26.88
CA MET A 392 -0.36 13.99 -27.15
C MET A 392 0.56 13.92 -28.38
N ARG A 393 0.19 14.60 -29.47
CA ARG A 393 1.01 14.65 -30.69
C ARG A 393 2.41 15.21 -30.42
N GLU A 394 2.50 16.30 -29.67
CA GLU A 394 3.76 17.00 -29.42
C GLU A 394 4.58 16.35 -28.30
N GLU A 395 3.98 16.19 -27.12
CA GLU A 395 4.68 15.69 -25.94
C GLU A 395 4.84 14.18 -25.94
N CYS A 396 3.91 13.40 -26.51
CA CYS A 396 4.05 11.94 -26.61
C CYS A 396 4.62 11.50 -27.96
N ALA A 397 4.99 12.43 -28.85
CA ALA A 397 5.57 12.19 -30.16
C ALA A 397 4.72 11.28 -31.10
N VAL A 398 3.39 11.38 -31.00
CA VAL A 398 2.49 10.64 -31.89
C VAL A 398 2.53 11.24 -33.29
N GLY A 399 2.78 10.40 -34.30
CA GLY A 399 2.84 10.81 -35.71
C GLY A 399 2.44 9.68 -36.67
N PRO A 400 2.64 9.85 -37.99
CA PRO A 400 2.18 8.88 -39.00
C PRO A 400 2.67 7.44 -38.82
N ASP A 401 3.88 7.26 -38.27
CA ASP A 401 4.47 5.93 -38.01
C ASP A 401 3.99 5.32 -36.68
N SER A 402 3.22 6.06 -35.89
CA SER A 402 2.71 5.60 -34.61
C SER A 402 1.54 4.63 -34.75
N ARG A 403 1.45 3.70 -33.80
CA ARG A 403 0.39 2.70 -33.70
C ARG A 403 -0.18 2.74 -32.30
N MET A 404 -1.33 3.40 -32.15
CA MET A 404 -1.99 3.61 -30.87
C MET A 404 -2.88 2.41 -30.53
N LEU A 405 -2.63 1.77 -29.40
CA LEU A 405 -3.49 0.73 -28.86
C LEU A 405 -4.81 1.35 -28.38
N HIS A 406 -5.94 0.89 -28.95
CA HIS A 406 -7.28 1.20 -28.47
C HIS A 406 -7.74 0.08 -27.54
N SER A 407 -7.61 0.33 -26.25
CA SER A 407 -7.83 -0.63 -25.15
C SER A 407 -8.92 -0.19 -24.18
N CYS A 408 -9.22 1.10 -24.12
CA CYS A 408 -10.22 1.60 -23.19
C CYS A 408 -11.64 1.24 -23.64
N ALA A 409 -12.54 1.03 -22.69
CA ALA A 409 -13.95 0.86 -23.03
C ALA A 409 -14.48 2.15 -23.68
N PRO A 410 -15.24 2.07 -24.79
CA PRO A 410 -15.70 3.26 -25.52
C PRO A 410 -16.49 4.26 -24.67
N VAL A 411 -17.07 3.81 -23.56
CA VAL A 411 -17.87 4.64 -22.63
C VAL A 411 -17.07 5.64 -21.81
N PHE A 412 -15.74 5.51 -21.77
CA PHE A 412 -14.86 6.43 -21.07
C PHE A 412 -14.18 7.42 -22.02
N ASP A 413 -13.93 8.63 -21.55
CA ASP A 413 -13.32 9.70 -22.34
C ASP A 413 -11.87 9.40 -22.77
N VAL A 414 -11.14 8.55 -22.04
CA VAL A 414 -9.82 8.03 -22.43
C VAL A 414 -9.86 7.37 -23.82
N ALA A 415 -10.95 6.68 -24.18
CA ALA A 415 -11.13 6.09 -25.51
C ALA A 415 -11.19 7.16 -26.62
N LEU A 416 -11.77 8.34 -26.33
CA LEU A 416 -11.72 9.48 -27.24
C LEU A 416 -10.28 9.92 -27.47
N GLY A 417 -9.48 9.95 -26.39
CA GLY A 417 -8.05 10.23 -26.42
C GLY A 417 -7.29 9.24 -27.30
N GLU A 418 -7.49 7.93 -27.14
CA GLU A 418 -6.86 6.89 -27.96
C GLU A 418 -7.19 7.09 -29.46
N ILE A 419 -8.48 7.22 -29.80
CA ILE A 419 -8.94 7.30 -31.19
C ILE A 419 -8.48 8.59 -31.86
N TYR A 420 -8.79 9.76 -31.27
CA TYR A 420 -8.54 11.03 -31.97
C TYR A 420 -7.08 11.47 -31.91
N THR A 421 -6.30 11.07 -30.90
CA THR A 421 -4.85 11.30 -30.93
C THR A 421 -4.22 10.63 -32.15
N ALA A 422 -4.60 9.39 -32.42
CA ALA A 422 -4.08 8.65 -33.56
C ALA A 422 -4.56 9.26 -34.89
N LEU A 423 -5.88 9.40 -35.05
CA LEU A 423 -6.48 9.81 -36.32
C LEU A 423 -6.15 11.26 -36.72
N THR A 424 -5.99 12.17 -35.75
CA THR A 424 -5.59 13.55 -36.05
C THR A 424 -4.07 13.71 -36.26
N SER A 425 -3.29 12.66 -35.98
CA SER A 425 -1.83 12.64 -36.18
C SER A 425 -1.40 11.84 -37.41
N GLY A 426 -2.34 11.28 -38.18
CA GLY A 426 -2.05 10.40 -39.32
C GLY A 426 -1.61 9.00 -38.91
N ALA A 427 -1.69 8.67 -37.62
CA ALA A 427 -1.28 7.40 -37.05
C ALA A 427 -2.33 6.31 -37.28
N ARG A 428 -1.99 5.08 -36.93
CA ARG A 428 -2.90 3.92 -36.98
C ARG A 428 -3.49 3.62 -35.60
N VAL A 429 -4.78 3.29 -35.55
CA VAL A 429 -5.45 2.71 -34.37
C VAL A 429 -5.35 1.17 -34.42
N VAL A 430 -4.81 0.56 -33.37
CA VAL A 430 -4.78 -0.89 -33.17
C VAL A 430 -5.92 -1.27 -32.25
N VAL A 431 -6.98 -1.85 -32.78
CA VAL A 431 -8.21 -2.14 -32.05
C VAL A 431 -8.08 -3.47 -31.31
N SER A 432 -8.17 -3.45 -29.97
CA SER A 432 -8.22 -4.66 -29.15
C SER A 432 -9.65 -5.16 -28.96
N SER A 433 -9.83 -6.49 -29.00
CA SER A 433 -11.10 -7.11 -28.62
C SER A 433 -11.26 -7.18 -27.11
N ARG A 434 -12.47 -7.48 -26.63
CA ARG A 434 -12.70 -7.75 -25.20
C ARG A 434 -11.88 -8.94 -24.70
N ASP A 435 -11.77 -9.99 -25.50
CA ASP A 435 -11.00 -11.19 -25.14
C ASP A 435 -9.50 -10.88 -25.01
N ASP A 436 -8.97 -10.00 -25.86
CA ASP A 436 -7.55 -9.63 -25.80
C ASP A 436 -7.24 -8.91 -24.48
N LEU A 437 -8.14 -8.06 -23.97
CA LEU A 437 -7.94 -7.37 -22.69
C LEU A 437 -8.14 -8.27 -21.46
N LEU A 438 -8.92 -9.35 -21.58
CA LEU A 438 -9.14 -10.30 -20.50
C LEU A 438 -8.02 -11.34 -20.38
N ASP A 439 -7.17 -11.47 -21.41
CA ASP A 439 -6.05 -12.40 -21.47
C ASP A 439 -4.76 -11.65 -21.81
N ALA A 440 -3.91 -11.45 -20.80
CA ALA A 440 -2.65 -10.73 -20.96
C ALA A 440 -1.75 -11.28 -22.07
N ARG A 441 -1.78 -12.61 -22.31
CA ARG A 441 -1.00 -13.22 -23.39
C ARG A 441 -1.53 -12.80 -24.75
N ARG A 442 -2.86 -12.76 -24.93
CA ARG A 442 -3.48 -12.29 -26.18
C ARG A 442 -3.24 -10.80 -26.41
N LEU A 443 -3.27 -9.98 -25.35
CA LEU A 443 -2.90 -8.57 -25.45
C LEU A 443 -1.44 -8.39 -25.89
N THR A 444 -0.51 -9.12 -25.27
CA THR A 444 0.90 -9.15 -25.65
C THR A 444 1.09 -9.61 -27.09
N GLU A 445 0.42 -10.70 -27.50
CA GLU A 445 0.44 -11.20 -28.88
C GLU A 445 -0.09 -10.15 -29.87
N LEU A 446 -1.16 -9.42 -29.54
CA LEU A 446 -1.69 -8.33 -30.35
C LEU A 446 -0.71 -7.16 -30.47
N ILE A 447 -0.13 -6.72 -29.35
CA ILE A 447 0.87 -5.64 -29.30
C ILE A 447 2.09 -6.02 -30.16
N ALA A 448 2.57 -7.25 -30.03
CA ALA A 448 3.70 -7.76 -30.79
C ALA A 448 3.36 -7.93 -32.27
N LYS A 449 2.20 -8.48 -32.62
CA LYS A 449 1.78 -8.70 -34.01
C LYS A 449 1.59 -7.39 -34.76
N GLU A 450 0.82 -6.47 -34.18
CA GLU A 450 0.50 -5.18 -34.80
C GLU A 450 1.59 -4.14 -34.53
N GLN A 451 2.62 -4.51 -33.75
CA GLN A 451 3.77 -3.69 -33.40
C GLN A 451 3.32 -2.33 -32.83
N ALA A 452 2.36 -2.36 -31.91
CA ALA A 452 1.81 -1.16 -31.28
C ALA A 452 2.92 -0.37 -30.60
N THR A 453 2.94 0.97 -30.78
CA THR A 453 4.01 1.83 -30.27
C THR A 453 3.58 2.72 -29.11
N HIS A 454 2.28 3.02 -29.03
CA HIS A 454 1.73 3.87 -27.99
C HIS A 454 0.55 3.18 -27.31
N ALA A 455 0.44 3.35 -25.99
CA ALA A 455 -0.73 2.99 -25.23
C ALA A 455 -1.16 4.18 -24.35
N PHE A 456 -2.47 4.42 -24.28
CA PHE A 456 -3.05 5.39 -23.34
C PHE A 456 -4.23 4.76 -22.60
N CYS A 457 -3.99 4.31 -21.37
CA CYS A 457 -4.95 3.47 -20.65
C CYS A 457 -4.77 3.49 -19.12
N PRO A 458 -5.70 2.94 -18.34
CA PRO A 458 -5.47 2.71 -16.92
C PRO A 458 -4.36 1.68 -16.65
N PRO A 459 -3.62 1.81 -15.53
CA PRO A 459 -2.64 0.81 -15.08
C PRO A 459 -3.16 -0.63 -15.13
N THR A 460 -4.42 -0.85 -14.77
CA THR A 460 -5.08 -2.16 -14.80
C THR A 460 -4.98 -2.87 -16.16
N ASN A 461 -5.08 -2.15 -17.28
CA ASN A 461 -5.06 -2.74 -18.62
C ASN A 461 -3.71 -3.37 -18.98
N LEU A 462 -2.62 -2.91 -18.36
CA LEU A 462 -1.25 -3.38 -18.64
C LEU A 462 -0.60 -4.06 -17.44
N ALA A 463 -1.33 -4.28 -16.34
CA ALA A 463 -0.78 -4.78 -15.10
C ALA A 463 -0.10 -6.15 -15.23
N ALA A 464 -0.69 -7.02 -16.06
CA ALA A 464 -0.22 -8.38 -16.33
C ALA A 464 0.65 -8.50 -17.59
N VAL A 465 0.84 -7.42 -18.35
CA VAL A 465 1.72 -7.40 -19.53
C VAL A 465 3.17 -7.21 -19.06
N ASP A 466 4.09 -8.03 -19.56
CA ASP A 466 5.52 -7.78 -19.36
C ASP A 466 6.06 -6.82 -20.42
N PRO A 467 6.65 -5.68 -20.03
CA PRO A 467 7.27 -4.76 -20.98
C PRO A 467 8.36 -5.41 -21.84
N ALA A 468 9.06 -6.43 -21.34
CA ALA A 468 10.08 -7.14 -22.10
C ALA A 468 9.52 -7.89 -23.33
N ASP A 469 8.26 -8.33 -23.26
CA ASP A 469 7.57 -9.00 -24.37
C ASP A 469 6.96 -8.01 -25.37
N CYS A 470 6.92 -6.72 -25.01
CA CYS A 470 6.31 -5.65 -25.79
C CYS A 470 7.31 -4.51 -26.11
N PRO A 471 8.51 -4.78 -26.64
CA PRO A 471 9.54 -3.74 -26.86
C PRO A 471 9.13 -2.69 -27.89
N SER A 472 8.10 -2.96 -28.71
CA SER A 472 7.52 -1.99 -29.63
C SER A 472 6.80 -0.84 -28.93
N LEU A 473 6.28 -1.03 -27.70
CA LEU A 473 5.60 0.00 -26.92
C LEU A 473 6.61 0.98 -26.30
N THR A 474 7.02 1.97 -27.10
CA THR A 474 8.02 2.97 -26.71
C THR A 474 7.45 4.11 -25.86
N CYS A 475 6.14 4.32 -25.87
CA CYS A 475 5.48 5.38 -25.09
C CYS A 475 4.19 4.87 -24.44
N VAL A 476 4.15 4.88 -23.10
CA VAL A 476 3.01 4.40 -22.31
C VAL A 476 2.50 5.55 -21.46
N THR A 477 1.29 6.00 -21.72
CA THR A 477 0.61 7.01 -20.92
C THR A 477 -0.43 6.31 -20.05
N LEU A 478 -0.26 6.38 -18.73
CA LEU A 478 -1.19 5.80 -17.76
C LEU A 478 -2.05 6.91 -17.15
N ALA A 479 -3.35 6.68 -17.05
CA ALA A 479 -4.29 7.63 -16.45
C ALA A 479 -5.47 6.94 -15.77
N GLY A 480 -6.13 7.64 -14.87
CA GLY A 480 -7.35 7.15 -14.21
C GLY A 480 -7.10 6.41 -12.89
N GLU A 481 -5.92 5.86 -12.64
CA GLU A 481 -5.53 5.23 -11.36
C GLU A 481 -4.13 5.65 -10.91
N PRO A 482 -3.82 5.58 -9.59
CA PRO A 482 -2.44 5.64 -9.14
C PRO A 482 -1.59 4.56 -9.81
N ILE A 483 -0.41 4.92 -10.31
CA ILE A 483 0.52 3.95 -10.91
C ILE A 483 1.26 3.22 -9.78
N PRO A 484 1.19 1.88 -9.70
CA PRO A 484 2.01 1.13 -8.74
C PRO A 484 3.50 1.35 -9.05
N PRO A 485 4.35 1.71 -8.06
CA PRO A 485 5.78 1.98 -8.31
C PRO A 485 6.50 0.83 -9.04
N ARG A 486 6.16 -0.43 -8.72
CA ARG A 486 6.69 -1.61 -9.43
C ARG A 486 6.39 -1.58 -10.93
N MET A 487 5.19 -1.16 -11.30
CA MET A 487 4.76 -1.11 -12.70
C MET A 487 5.49 0.03 -13.40
N ALA A 488 5.61 1.18 -12.73
CA ALA A 488 6.34 2.31 -13.28
C ALA A 488 7.79 1.93 -13.59
N HIS A 489 8.47 1.32 -12.62
CA HIS A 489 9.85 0.86 -12.78
C HIS A 489 10.01 -0.16 -13.90
N ARG A 490 9.12 -1.16 -14.03
CA ARG A 490 9.17 -2.17 -15.11
C ARG A 490 9.12 -1.52 -16.50
N TRP A 491 8.17 -0.61 -16.73
CA TRP A 491 8.04 0.06 -18.02
C TRP A 491 9.21 0.99 -18.32
N THR A 492 9.68 1.77 -17.33
CA THR A 492 10.83 2.66 -17.52
C THR A 492 12.13 1.89 -17.73
N ALA A 493 12.33 0.76 -17.03
CA ALA A 493 13.53 -0.08 -17.16
C ALA A 493 13.59 -0.79 -18.52
N ALA A 494 12.43 -1.11 -19.10
CA ALA A 494 12.33 -1.60 -20.48
C ALA A 494 12.56 -0.51 -21.54
N GLY A 495 12.86 0.73 -21.13
CA GLY A 495 13.16 1.85 -22.02
C GLY A 495 11.92 2.58 -22.54
N ALA A 496 10.71 2.24 -22.07
CA ALA A 496 9.51 2.96 -22.45
C ALA A 496 9.44 4.31 -21.76
N ARG A 497 9.01 5.34 -22.50
CA ARG A 497 8.65 6.62 -21.92
C ARG A 497 7.30 6.48 -21.21
N LEU A 498 7.34 6.44 -19.89
CA LEU A 498 6.16 6.31 -19.06
C LEU A 498 5.64 7.69 -18.60
N ILE A 499 4.41 8.01 -18.95
CA ILE A 499 3.75 9.26 -18.58
C ILE A 499 2.60 8.96 -17.61
N ASN A 500 2.60 9.59 -16.44
CA ASN A 500 1.45 9.61 -15.54
C ASN A 500 0.59 10.81 -15.86
N ALA A 501 -0.63 10.59 -16.34
CA ALA A 501 -1.57 11.64 -16.68
C ALA A 501 -2.80 11.61 -15.76
N TYR A 502 -3.31 12.79 -15.42
CA TYR A 502 -4.47 12.94 -14.56
C TYR A 502 -5.42 13.97 -15.15
N GLY A 503 -6.72 13.65 -15.14
CA GLY A 503 -7.79 14.61 -15.27
C GLY A 503 -9.16 13.94 -15.19
N PRO A 504 -10.20 14.68 -14.78
CA PRO A 504 -11.59 14.23 -14.86
C PRO A 504 -12.18 14.48 -16.25
N ALA A 505 -13.32 13.84 -16.55
CA ALA A 505 -14.04 14.03 -17.80
C ALA A 505 -14.49 15.48 -18.02
N GLU A 506 -14.86 16.18 -16.94
CA GLU A 506 -15.20 17.60 -16.94
C GLU A 506 -14.04 18.52 -17.35
N ALA A 507 -12.82 17.99 -17.40
CA ALA A 507 -11.64 18.67 -17.93
C ALA A 507 -11.07 17.96 -19.17
N SER A 508 -11.86 17.19 -19.92
CA SER A 508 -11.45 16.55 -21.18
C SER A 508 -10.22 15.66 -21.04
N VAL A 509 -10.44 14.41 -20.62
CA VAL A 509 -9.46 13.31 -20.64
C VAL A 509 -8.35 13.42 -19.60
N ALA A 510 -7.43 14.37 -19.76
CA ALA A 510 -6.34 14.62 -18.82
C ALA A 510 -5.90 16.07 -18.85
N CYS A 511 -5.58 16.64 -17.67
CA CYS A 511 -5.21 18.03 -17.46
C CYS A 511 -3.79 18.25 -16.94
N THR A 512 -3.21 17.26 -16.29
CA THR A 512 -1.82 17.29 -15.82
C THR A 512 -1.08 16.04 -16.25
N TRP A 513 0.25 16.13 -16.27
CA TRP A 513 1.10 15.01 -16.62
C TRP A 513 2.46 15.08 -15.93
N TYR A 514 3.06 13.90 -15.73
CA TYR A 514 4.41 13.71 -15.23
C TYR A 514 5.15 12.66 -16.08
N ASP A 515 6.40 12.92 -16.45
CA ASP A 515 7.24 11.98 -17.19
C ASP A 515 8.04 11.12 -16.22
N ALA A 516 7.51 9.95 -15.87
CA ALA A 516 8.11 9.03 -14.90
C ALA A 516 9.41 8.41 -15.42
N SER A 517 9.66 8.41 -16.74
CA SER A 517 10.93 7.95 -17.31
C SER A 517 12.12 8.82 -16.92
N LYS A 518 11.87 10.05 -16.45
CA LYS A 518 12.90 10.96 -15.92
C LYS A 518 13.18 10.76 -14.43
N GLY A 519 12.59 9.72 -13.83
CA GLY A 519 12.57 9.52 -12.38
C GLY A 519 11.54 10.42 -11.70
N TRP A 520 11.20 10.09 -10.46
CA TRP A 520 10.28 10.87 -9.64
C TRP A 520 10.74 10.94 -8.18
N PRO A 521 10.40 12.04 -7.46
CA PRO A 521 10.66 12.15 -6.04
C PRO A 521 9.63 11.32 -5.24
N GLY A 522 10.07 10.67 -4.16
CA GLY A 522 9.19 10.02 -3.19
C GLY A 522 8.65 8.64 -3.58
N ALA A 523 7.67 8.16 -2.82
CA ALA A 523 7.12 6.80 -2.93
C ALA A 523 6.07 6.61 -4.05
N TYR A 524 5.44 7.69 -4.50
CA TYR A 524 4.37 7.65 -5.51
C TYR A 524 4.72 8.51 -6.73
N VAL A 525 4.28 8.09 -7.91
CA VAL A 525 4.47 8.88 -9.15
C VAL A 525 3.55 10.10 -9.10
N PRO A 526 4.07 11.35 -9.13
CA PRO A 526 3.24 12.55 -9.10
C PRO A 526 2.33 12.64 -10.34
N ILE A 527 1.26 13.43 -10.25
CA ILE A 527 0.43 13.80 -11.42
C ILE A 527 0.98 15.02 -12.16
N GLY A 528 2.03 15.64 -11.62
CA GLY A 528 2.97 16.49 -12.32
C GLY A 528 2.49 17.91 -12.57
N ARG A 529 2.61 18.40 -13.81
CA ARG A 529 2.37 19.81 -14.15
C ARG A 529 1.19 19.95 -15.11
N PRO A 530 0.58 21.14 -15.21
CA PRO A 530 -0.50 21.39 -16.14
C PRO A 530 -0.07 21.15 -17.59
N MET A 531 -0.97 20.56 -18.38
CA MET A 531 -0.83 20.53 -19.84
C MET A 531 -0.91 21.95 -20.44
N PRO A 532 -0.45 22.15 -21.69
CA PRO A 532 -0.58 23.42 -22.38
C PRO A 532 -2.00 23.99 -22.34
N ASN A 533 -2.09 25.33 -22.24
CA ASN A 533 -3.33 26.10 -22.18
C ASN A 533 -4.23 25.82 -20.95
N ARG A 534 -3.75 25.06 -19.96
CA ARG A 534 -4.48 24.76 -18.73
C ARG A 534 -3.91 25.50 -17.53
N GLN A 535 -4.76 25.69 -16.54
CA GLN A 535 -4.44 26.32 -15.27
C GLN A 535 -4.89 25.39 -14.15
N ILE A 536 -3.99 25.08 -13.21
CA ILE A 536 -4.26 24.21 -12.07
C ILE A 536 -3.94 24.97 -10.79
N ARG A 537 -4.84 24.93 -9.83
CA ARG A 537 -4.67 25.55 -8.52
C ARG A 537 -4.99 24.54 -7.44
N VAL A 538 -4.31 24.68 -6.31
CA VAL A 538 -4.66 23.95 -5.09
C VAL A 538 -5.20 25.01 -4.14
N VAL A 539 -6.46 24.86 -3.75
CA VAL A 539 -7.22 25.91 -3.06
C VAL A 539 -7.93 25.39 -1.82
N ASP A 540 -8.24 26.29 -0.89
CA ASP A 540 -9.07 26.01 0.27
C ASP A 540 -10.58 26.11 -0.06
N ALA A 541 -11.43 26.01 0.97
CA ALA A 541 -12.88 26.09 0.83
C ALA A 541 -13.39 27.45 0.31
N ASN A 542 -12.59 28.52 0.43
CA ASN A 542 -12.90 29.86 -0.07
C ASN A 542 -12.35 30.11 -1.47
N LEU A 543 -11.75 29.09 -2.10
CA LEU A 543 -11.04 29.18 -3.38
C LEU A 543 -9.74 30.00 -3.33
N ASP A 544 -9.20 30.23 -2.13
CA ASP A 544 -7.89 30.86 -1.95
C ASP A 544 -6.77 29.83 -2.10
N LEU A 545 -5.66 30.20 -2.74
CA LEU A 545 -4.47 29.35 -2.87
C LEU A 545 -3.93 28.93 -1.50
N VAL A 546 -3.63 27.63 -1.37
CA VAL A 546 -2.94 27.10 -0.20
C VAL A 546 -1.42 27.12 -0.39
N PRO A 547 -0.63 27.20 0.71
CA PRO A 547 0.83 27.12 0.64
C PRO A 547 1.39 25.86 0.00
N MET A 548 2.66 25.93 -0.39
CA MET A 548 3.40 24.74 -0.84
C MET A 548 3.39 23.66 0.25
N GLY A 549 3.16 22.41 -0.14
CA GLY A 549 3.09 21.25 0.76
C GLY A 549 1.76 21.08 1.50
N VAL A 550 0.89 22.10 1.52
CA VAL A 550 -0.42 22.04 2.18
C VAL A 550 -1.45 21.38 1.25
N PRO A 551 -2.20 20.36 1.73
CA PRO A 551 -3.30 19.79 0.99
C PRO A 551 -4.43 20.80 0.73
N GLY A 552 -4.99 20.79 -0.49
CA GLY A 552 -6.20 21.55 -0.83
C GLY A 552 -6.93 20.95 -2.03
N GLU A 553 -8.11 21.49 -2.35
CA GLU A 553 -8.90 21.04 -3.50
C GLU A 553 -8.20 21.42 -4.81
N ILE A 554 -8.10 20.48 -5.75
CA ILE A 554 -7.60 20.76 -7.11
C ILE A 554 -8.70 21.48 -7.91
N LEU A 555 -8.39 22.69 -8.37
CA LEU A 555 -9.22 23.51 -9.24
C LEU A 555 -8.59 23.60 -10.63
N ILE A 556 -9.37 23.29 -11.67
CA ILE A 556 -8.89 23.23 -13.07
C ILE A 556 -9.55 24.35 -13.89
N ALA A 557 -8.77 25.17 -14.58
CA ALA A 557 -9.27 26.20 -15.49
C ALA A 557 -8.54 26.16 -16.84
N GLY A 558 -9.04 26.92 -17.81
CA GLY A 558 -8.44 27.03 -19.15
C GLY A 558 -8.97 25.99 -20.15
N ALA A 559 -8.18 25.72 -21.19
CA ALA A 559 -8.61 24.90 -22.31
C ALA A 559 -8.95 23.46 -21.90
N GLY A 560 -10.13 22.99 -22.31
CA GLY A 560 -10.62 21.63 -22.03
C GLY A 560 -11.52 21.52 -20.81
N VAL A 561 -11.76 22.60 -20.06
CA VAL A 561 -12.85 22.63 -19.06
C VAL A 561 -14.19 22.63 -19.79
N ALA A 562 -15.04 21.65 -19.50
CA ALA A 562 -16.35 21.50 -20.11
C ALA A 562 -17.27 22.69 -19.81
N ASP A 563 -18.29 22.90 -20.65
CA ASP A 563 -19.30 23.95 -20.43
C ASP A 563 -20.23 23.60 -19.26
N GLY A 564 -20.33 22.31 -18.92
CA GLY A 564 -21.14 21.82 -17.83
C GLY A 564 -21.71 20.43 -18.05
N TYR A 565 -22.71 20.12 -17.24
CA TYR A 565 -23.49 18.90 -17.32
C TYR A 565 -24.77 19.10 -18.13
N LEU A 566 -25.05 18.16 -19.02
CA LEU A 566 -26.27 18.11 -19.82
C LEU A 566 -27.50 18.10 -18.91
N ASN A 567 -28.44 19.01 -19.14
CA ASN A 567 -29.72 19.09 -18.40
C ASN A 567 -29.59 19.19 -16.87
N ARG A 568 -28.47 19.72 -16.36
CA ARG A 568 -28.20 19.88 -14.91
C ARG A 568 -27.60 21.26 -14.57
N PRO A 569 -28.31 22.38 -14.80
CA PRO A 569 -27.77 23.72 -14.61
C PRO A 569 -27.34 24.02 -13.15
N GLU A 570 -28.07 23.50 -12.16
CA GLU A 570 -27.75 23.69 -10.74
C GLU A 570 -26.42 23.03 -10.35
N LEU A 571 -26.24 21.75 -10.75
CA LEU A 571 -24.99 21.03 -10.52
C LEU A 571 -23.83 21.65 -11.30
N THR A 572 -24.10 22.14 -12.52
CA THR A 572 -23.11 22.89 -13.31
C THR A 572 -22.66 24.13 -12.55
N ALA A 573 -23.57 24.97 -12.04
CA ALA A 573 -23.21 26.16 -11.28
C ALA A 573 -22.44 25.84 -9.99
N GLN A 574 -22.69 24.68 -9.37
CA GLN A 574 -21.98 24.24 -8.16
C GLN A 574 -20.53 23.82 -8.44
N ARG A 575 -20.28 23.16 -9.59
CA ARG A 575 -18.98 22.56 -9.91
C ARG A 575 -18.13 23.38 -10.88
N PHE A 576 -18.77 24.13 -11.79
CA PHE A 576 -18.14 25.01 -12.76
C PHE A 576 -18.30 26.46 -12.29
N VAL A 577 -17.33 26.91 -11.52
CA VAL A 577 -17.31 28.21 -10.84
C VAL A 577 -16.50 29.23 -11.64
N THR A 578 -16.65 30.51 -11.30
CA THR A 578 -15.76 31.54 -11.85
C THR A 578 -14.36 31.39 -11.26
N ASP A 579 -13.34 31.38 -12.12
CA ASP A 579 -11.93 31.34 -11.73
C ASP A 579 -11.52 32.66 -11.03
N PRO A 580 -11.20 32.64 -9.73
CA PRO A 580 -10.86 33.86 -8.99
C PRO A 580 -9.54 34.52 -9.43
N TYR A 581 -8.73 33.83 -10.24
CA TYR A 581 -7.42 34.33 -10.68
C TYR A 581 -7.31 34.58 -12.19
N GLY A 582 -8.34 34.22 -12.96
CA GLY A 582 -8.34 34.31 -14.42
C GLY A 582 -9.65 34.81 -15.03
N GLY A 583 -10.74 34.88 -14.26
CA GLY A 583 -12.05 35.38 -14.68
C GLY A 583 -12.86 34.46 -15.61
N GLY A 584 -12.26 33.37 -16.12
CA GLY A 584 -12.95 32.34 -16.91
C GLY A 584 -13.65 31.28 -16.06
N THR A 585 -14.06 30.17 -16.66
CA THR A 585 -14.65 29.03 -15.94
C THR A 585 -13.56 28.13 -15.35
N ALA A 586 -13.76 27.69 -14.10
CA ALA A 586 -12.95 26.71 -13.41
C ALA A 586 -13.81 25.55 -12.88
N TYR A 587 -13.31 24.33 -12.96
CA TYR A 587 -13.95 23.12 -12.47
C TYR A 587 -13.36 22.69 -11.12
N ARG A 588 -14.24 22.50 -10.13
CA ARG A 588 -13.97 21.97 -8.79
C ARG A 588 -13.98 20.44 -8.79
N THR A 589 -12.81 19.83 -8.69
CA THR A 589 -12.64 18.37 -8.89
C THR A 589 -13.12 17.51 -7.72
N GLY A 590 -13.15 18.06 -6.50
CA GLY A 590 -13.24 17.31 -5.25
C GLY A 590 -12.06 16.37 -4.96
N ASP A 591 -10.98 16.43 -5.75
CA ASP A 591 -9.72 15.72 -5.49
C ASP A 591 -8.83 16.60 -4.60
N LEU A 592 -8.21 15.99 -3.59
CA LEU A 592 -7.24 16.64 -2.72
C LEU A 592 -5.85 16.50 -3.34
N GLY A 593 -5.13 17.61 -3.48
CA GLY A 593 -3.77 17.63 -3.99
C GLY A 593 -2.86 18.58 -3.22
N ARG A 594 -1.57 18.50 -3.48
CA ARG A 594 -0.57 19.45 -2.96
C ARG A 594 0.57 19.67 -3.95
N TRP A 595 1.16 20.86 -3.93
CA TRP A 595 2.41 21.13 -4.64
C TRP A 595 3.59 20.71 -3.77
N ASN A 596 4.48 19.88 -4.32
CA ASN A 596 5.74 19.58 -3.66
C ASN A 596 6.83 20.61 -3.99
N ALA A 597 7.99 20.50 -3.33
CA ALA A 597 9.11 21.43 -3.50
C ALA A 597 9.66 21.51 -4.93
N ALA A 598 9.46 20.47 -5.76
CA ALA A 598 9.87 20.45 -7.16
C ALA A 598 8.84 21.12 -8.11
N GLY A 599 7.73 21.63 -7.57
CA GLY A 599 6.62 22.15 -8.36
C GLY A 599 5.94 21.05 -9.17
N ALA A 600 5.89 19.83 -8.63
CA ALA A 600 5.05 18.75 -9.15
C ALA A 600 3.82 18.60 -8.25
N LEU A 601 2.66 18.43 -8.86
CA LEU A 601 1.40 18.21 -8.18
C LEU A 601 1.30 16.73 -7.78
N GLU A 602 0.97 16.50 -6.52
CA GLU A 602 0.67 15.19 -5.94
C GLU A 602 -0.83 15.10 -5.67
N ILE A 603 -1.40 13.92 -5.90
CA ILE A 603 -2.79 13.62 -5.55
C ILE A 603 -2.81 12.83 -4.25
N LEU A 604 -3.63 13.26 -3.30
CA LEU A 604 -3.70 12.72 -1.94
C LEU A 604 -4.97 11.90 -1.68
N GLY A 605 -5.92 11.94 -2.61
CA GLY A 605 -7.19 11.24 -2.50
C GLY A 605 -8.36 12.16 -2.82
N ARG A 606 -9.54 11.84 -2.29
CA ARG A 606 -10.77 12.59 -2.52
C ARG A 606 -11.31 13.20 -1.23
N MET A 607 -11.95 14.35 -1.37
CA MET A 607 -12.69 14.99 -0.28
C MET A 607 -14.08 14.37 -0.09
N ASP A 608 -14.63 13.72 -1.11
CA ASP A 608 -15.95 13.10 -1.10
C ASP A 608 -15.88 11.57 -1.03
N HIS A 609 -17.05 10.92 -1.01
CA HIS A 609 -17.18 9.46 -0.90
C HIS A 609 -17.06 8.71 -2.24
N GLN A 610 -16.59 9.36 -3.30
CA GLN A 610 -16.37 8.67 -4.55
C GLN A 610 -15.17 7.74 -4.44
N VAL A 611 -15.29 6.56 -5.01
CA VAL A 611 -14.26 5.54 -4.95
C VAL A 611 -13.84 5.14 -6.36
N LYS A 612 -12.58 4.77 -6.51
CA LYS A 612 -12.09 4.10 -7.72
C LYS A 612 -12.06 2.60 -7.48
N VAL A 613 -12.74 1.85 -8.35
CA VAL A 613 -12.73 0.38 -8.36
C VAL A 613 -12.32 -0.05 -9.77
N ASN A 614 -11.19 -0.75 -9.89
CA ASN A 614 -10.63 -1.23 -11.17
C ASN A 614 -10.54 -0.14 -12.25
N GLY A 615 -10.07 1.06 -11.89
CA GLY A 615 -9.93 2.18 -12.82
C GLY A 615 -11.19 2.97 -13.11
N ILE A 616 -12.34 2.53 -12.59
CA ILE A 616 -13.61 3.19 -12.81
C ILE A 616 -13.93 4.05 -11.60
N ARG A 617 -14.21 5.33 -11.86
CA ARG A 617 -14.70 6.27 -10.85
C ARG A 617 -16.19 6.01 -10.62
N ILE A 618 -16.54 5.63 -9.39
CA ILE A 618 -17.90 5.24 -9.00
C ILE A 618 -18.39 6.16 -7.88
N GLU A 619 -19.55 6.78 -8.10
CA GLU A 619 -20.34 7.46 -7.08
C GLU A 619 -21.16 6.44 -6.32
N LEU A 620 -20.82 6.22 -5.05
CA LEU A 620 -21.53 5.26 -4.19
C LEU A 620 -23.01 5.61 -4.03
N GLY A 621 -23.34 6.90 -4.06
CA GLY A 621 -24.72 7.40 -4.02
C GLY A 621 -25.61 6.89 -5.14
N GLU A 622 -25.06 6.59 -6.34
CA GLU A 622 -25.86 6.00 -7.43
C GLU A 622 -26.37 4.61 -7.07
N ILE A 623 -25.52 3.86 -6.39
CA ILE A 623 -25.80 2.49 -5.94
C ILE A 623 -26.73 2.52 -4.73
N GLU A 624 -26.46 3.40 -3.77
CA GLU A 624 -27.30 3.62 -2.58
C GLU A 624 -28.73 3.96 -2.99
N ALA A 625 -28.91 4.95 -3.88
CA ALA A 625 -30.22 5.36 -4.37
C ALA A 625 -30.95 4.25 -5.14
N THR A 626 -30.22 3.43 -5.92
CA THR A 626 -30.83 2.29 -6.62
C THR A 626 -31.30 1.22 -5.63
N LEU A 627 -30.52 0.92 -4.60
CA LEU A 627 -30.94 -0.04 -3.56
C LEU A 627 -32.16 0.49 -2.78
N GLU A 628 -32.22 1.79 -2.49
CA GLU A 628 -33.33 2.44 -1.78
C GLU A 628 -34.64 2.51 -2.57
N GLN A 629 -34.57 2.38 -3.90
CA GLN A 629 -35.77 2.25 -4.75
C GLN A 629 -36.47 0.90 -4.58
N HIS A 630 -35.80 -0.11 -4.01
CA HIS A 630 -36.44 -1.38 -3.71
C HIS A 630 -37.49 -1.23 -2.59
N PRO A 631 -38.73 -1.76 -2.73
CA PRO A 631 -39.82 -1.54 -1.77
C PRO A 631 -39.50 -1.94 -0.32
N ASP A 632 -38.63 -2.93 -0.14
CA ASP A 632 -38.28 -3.47 1.18
C ASP A 632 -37.07 -2.77 1.83
N VAL A 633 -36.38 -1.85 1.13
CA VAL A 633 -35.22 -1.13 1.67
C VAL A 633 -35.63 0.22 2.24
N GLY A 634 -35.22 0.48 3.48
CA GLY A 634 -35.40 1.77 4.16
C GLY A 634 -34.29 2.75 3.80
N THR A 635 -33.04 2.38 4.11
CA THR A 635 -31.84 3.18 3.85
C THR A 635 -30.72 2.26 3.39
N ALA A 636 -29.92 2.72 2.42
CA ALA A 636 -28.74 2.00 1.93
C ALA A 636 -27.46 2.83 2.08
N VAL A 637 -26.37 2.15 2.40
CA VAL A 637 -25.03 2.74 2.43
C VAL A 637 -24.08 1.80 1.70
N VAL A 638 -23.30 2.31 0.76
CA VAL A 638 -22.33 1.51 0.02
C VAL A 638 -20.92 1.97 0.38
N THR A 639 -19.97 1.05 0.43
CA THR A 639 -18.56 1.36 0.67
C THR A 639 -17.64 0.52 -0.21
N ARG A 640 -16.43 1.04 -0.46
CA ARG A 640 -15.32 0.25 -1.01
C ARG A 640 -14.62 -0.46 0.13
N ARG A 641 -14.42 -1.77 0.00
CA ARG A 641 -13.54 -2.57 0.83
C ARG A 641 -12.41 -3.14 -0.01
N GLU A 642 -11.29 -3.39 0.63
CA GLU A 642 -10.10 -3.97 0.00
C GLU A 642 -9.81 -5.29 0.69
N ASP A 643 -9.79 -6.37 -0.10
CA ASP A 643 -9.54 -7.74 0.38
C ASP A 643 -8.36 -8.28 -0.40
N GLN A 644 -7.25 -8.58 0.29
CA GLN A 644 -5.99 -9.06 -0.31
C GLN A 644 -5.50 -8.20 -1.51
N GLY A 645 -5.67 -6.87 -1.43
CA GLY A 645 -5.26 -5.91 -2.48
C GLY A 645 -6.24 -5.78 -3.65
N THR A 646 -7.43 -6.40 -3.59
CA THR A 646 -8.50 -6.23 -4.58
C THR A 646 -9.64 -5.39 -4.01
N ALA A 647 -10.00 -4.30 -4.69
CA ALA A 647 -11.12 -3.45 -4.30
C ALA A 647 -12.48 -4.07 -4.69
N ARG A 648 -13.43 -4.12 -3.75
CA ARG A 648 -14.83 -4.52 -4.00
C ARG A 648 -15.83 -3.57 -3.35
N LEU A 649 -17.03 -3.52 -3.92
CA LEU A 649 -18.17 -2.76 -3.38
C LEU A 649 -18.99 -3.63 -2.43
N VAL A 650 -19.33 -3.08 -1.26
CA VAL A 650 -20.20 -3.70 -0.25
C VAL A 650 -21.38 -2.76 0.00
N GLY A 651 -22.61 -3.26 -0.18
CA GLY A 651 -23.84 -2.54 0.10
C GLY A 651 -24.42 -2.96 1.46
N TYR A 652 -24.69 -2.01 2.33
CA TYR A 652 -25.37 -2.22 3.59
C TYR A 652 -26.78 -1.65 3.48
N VAL A 653 -27.78 -2.42 3.90
CA VAL A 653 -29.19 -2.01 3.79
C VAL A 653 -29.92 -2.22 5.10
N THR A 654 -30.92 -1.39 5.36
CA THR A 654 -31.89 -1.58 6.45
C THR A 654 -33.26 -1.88 5.86
N GLY A 655 -34.07 -2.61 6.60
CA GLY A 655 -35.45 -2.93 6.23
C GLY A 655 -36.41 -1.75 6.33
N ARG A 656 -37.32 -1.60 5.37
CA ARG A 656 -38.45 -0.66 5.45
C ARG A 656 -39.56 -1.25 6.30
N ASP A 657 -40.09 -0.47 7.24
CA ASP A 657 -41.26 -0.83 8.06
C ASP A 657 -41.17 -2.22 8.74
N GLY A 658 -39.96 -2.63 9.15
CA GLY A 658 -39.72 -3.92 9.80
C GLY A 658 -39.69 -5.13 8.86
N ARG A 659 -39.70 -4.93 7.54
CA ARG A 659 -39.44 -5.99 6.55
C ARG A 659 -37.97 -6.33 6.52
N VAL A 660 -37.63 -7.60 6.27
CA VAL A 660 -36.24 -8.04 6.09
C VAL A 660 -35.98 -8.15 4.59
N PRO A 661 -35.13 -7.28 4.00
CA PRO A 661 -34.79 -7.37 2.59
C PRO A 661 -34.09 -8.68 2.26
N VAL A 662 -34.43 -9.30 1.12
CA VAL A 662 -33.73 -10.47 0.60
C VAL A 662 -32.57 -10.01 -0.27
N THR A 663 -31.33 -10.35 0.11
CA THR A 663 -30.11 -9.84 -0.55
C THR A 663 -30.01 -10.23 -2.03
N ALA A 664 -30.50 -11.41 -2.41
CA ALA A 664 -30.57 -11.86 -3.80
C ALA A 664 -31.49 -10.96 -4.64
N ASP A 665 -32.69 -10.66 -4.14
CA ASP A 665 -33.65 -9.75 -4.80
C ASP A 665 -33.07 -8.34 -4.96
N LEU A 666 -32.37 -7.83 -3.94
CA LEU A 666 -31.69 -6.54 -4.02
C LEU A 666 -30.57 -6.52 -5.05
N ARG A 667 -29.78 -7.59 -5.13
CA ARG A 667 -28.72 -7.71 -6.14
C ARG A 667 -29.32 -7.82 -7.54
N ALA A 668 -30.41 -8.56 -7.71
CA ALA A 668 -31.15 -8.65 -8.98
C ALA A 668 -31.75 -7.31 -9.38
N HIS A 669 -32.33 -6.57 -8.43
CA HIS A 669 -32.85 -5.22 -8.62
C HIS A 669 -31.75 -4.25 -9.07
N ALA A 670 -30.62 -4.23 -8.36
CA ALA A 670 -29.45 -3.44 -8.71
C ALA A 670 -28.92 -3.82 -10.10
N ALA A 671 -28.78 -5.12 -10.42
CA ALA A 671 -28.30 -5.59 -11.72
C ALA A 671 -29.26 -5.31 -12.88
N ALA A 672 -30.54 -5.04 -12.62
CA ALA A 672 -31.50 -4.65 -13.64
C ALA A 672 -31.35 -3.19 -14.09
N VAL A 673 -30.67 -2.35 -13.30
CA VAL A 673 -30.56 -0.89 -13.53
C VAL A 673 -29.10 -0.43 -13.63
N LEU A 674 -28.20 -1.00 -12.84
CA LEU A 674 -26.79 -0.58 -12.76
C LEU A 674 -25.89 -1.38 -13.71
N PRO A 675 -24.78 -0.80 -14.18
CA PRO A 675 -23.72 -1.54 -14.86
C PRO A 675 -23.16 -2.65 -13.96
N PRO A 676 -22.65 -3.75 -14.53
CA PRO A 676 -22.11 -4.86 -13.73
C PRO A 676 -21.04 -4.46 -12.71
N TYR A 677 -20.19 -3.47 -13.01
CA TYR A 677 -19.13 -3.00 -12.12
C TYR A 677 -19.62 -2.13 -10.94
N MET A 678 -20.87 -1.67 -10.97
CA MET A 678 -21.50 -0.90 -9.88
C MET A 678 -22.36 -1.77 -8.96
N VAL A 679 -22.70 -3.00 -9.36
CA VAL A 679 -23.49 -3.91 -8.52
C VAL A 679 -22.61 -4.37 -7.36
N PRO A 680 -23.02 -4.15 -6.09
CA PRO A 680 -22.24 -4.59 -4.94
C PRO A 680 -21.94 -6.10 -5.00
N ALA A 681 -20.70 -6.47 -4.71
CA ALA A 681 -20.29 -7.87 -4.65
C ALA A 681 -20.91 -8.57 -3.44
N VAL A 682 -21.16 -7.81 -2.37
CA VAL A 682 -21.80 -8.26 -1.13
C VAL A 682 -22.88 -7.26 -0.74
N ILE A 683 -24.06 -7.75 -0.33
CA ILE A 683 -25.11 -6.96 0.31
C ILE A 683 -25.35 -7.50 1.71
N MET A 684 -25.25 -6.65 2.74
CA MET A 684 -25.45 -6.98 4.14
C MET A 684 -26.70 -6.26 4.66
N VAL A 685 -27.62 -7.02 5.26
CA VAL A 685 -28.79 -6.47 5.93
C VAL A 685 -28.43 -6.17 7.38
N LEU A 686 -28.65 -4.92 7.80
CA LEU A 686 -28.45 -4.46 9.17
C LEU A 686 -29.80 -4.11 9.79
N ASP A 687 -29.97 -4.40 11.09
CA ASP A 687 -31.15 -3.96 11.83
C ASP A 687 -31.20 -2.42 11.95
N ARG A 688 -30.03 -1.79 12.09
CA ARG A 688 -29.83 -0.34 12.11
C ARG A 688 -28.41 0.01 11.72
N PHE A 689 -28.21 1.21 11.19
CA PHE A 689 -26.88 1.73 10.94
C PHE A 689 -26.17 2.16 12.23
N PRO A 690 -24.86 1.91 12.38
CA PRO A 690 -24.07 2.55 13.42
C PRO A 690 -24.04 4.06 13.17
N THR A 691 -24.20 4.85 14.22
CA THR A 691 -24.21 6.32 14.14
C THR A 691 -23.13 6.90 15.05
N GLY A 692 -22.43 7.93 14.58
CA GLY A 692 -21.45 8.67 15.40
C GLY A 692 -22.12 9.65 16.37
N GLY A 693 -21.33 10.36 17.18
CA GLY A 693 -21.80 11.29 18.21
C GLY A 693 -22.68 12.47 17.71
N THR A 694 -22.70 12.72 16.40
CA THR A 694 -23.55 13.75 15.75
C THR A 694 -24.87 13.18 15.19
N GLY A 695 -25.15 11.89 15.36
CA GLY A 695 -26.34 11.22 14.82
C GLY A 695 -26.28 10.87 13.33
N LYS A 696 -25.15 11.14 12.66
CA LYS A 696 -24.89 10.69 11.27
C LYS A 696 -24.41 9.24 11.25
N ILE A 697 -24.70 8.53 10.17
CA ILE A 697 -24.20 7.15 9.95
C ILE A 697 -22.68 7.14 9.97
N ASP A 698 -22.10 6.30 10.81
CA ASP A 698 -20.67 6.06 10.89
C ASP A 698 -20.26 4.95 9.93
N ARG A 699 -19.74 5.35 8.77
CA ARG A 699 -19.27 4.42 7.73
C ARG A 699 -18.03 3.61 8.13
N ARG A 700 -17.24 4.08 9.11
CA ARG A 700 -16.06 3.36 9.61
C ARG A 700 -16.47 2.23 10.55
N ALA A 701 -17.57 2.41 11.27
CA ALA A 701 -18.16 1.41 12.16
C ALA A 701 -19.04 0.35 11.45
N LEU A 702 -19.16 0.40 10.11
CA LEU A 702 -19.91 -0.62 9.36
C LEU A 702 -19.19 -1.98 9.46
N PRO A 703 -19.94 -3.08 9.71
CA PRO A 703 -19.36 -4.41 9.93
C PRO A 703 -18.67 -4.93 8.67
N GLU A 704 -17.55 -5.63 8.82
CA GLU A 704 -16.87 -6.24 7.68
C GLU A 704 -17.65 -7.44 7.12
N PRO A 705 -17.68 -7.63 5.79
CA PRO A 705 -18.20 -8.84 5.18
C PRO A 705 -17.46 -10.07 5.72
N GLY A 706 -18.13 -10.89 6.53
CA GLY A 706 -17.52 -12.11 7.06
C GLY A 706 -17.20 -13.10 5.94
N SER A 707 -16.28 -14.03 6.21
CA SER A 707 -15.83 -15.13 5.33
C SER A 707 -16.92 -16.16 4.99
N ARG A 708 -18.21 -15.83 5.13
CA ARG A 708 -19.33 -16.77 5.07
C ARG A 708 -19.93 -16.79 3.66
N ARG A 709 -20.26 -17.98 3.15
CA ARG A 709 -21.04 -18.18 1.91
C ARG A 709 -22.26 -17.23 1.91
N PRO A 710 -22.44 -16.37 0.89
CA PRO A 710 -23.65 -15.56 0.75
C PRO A 710 -24.90 -16.44 0.64
N ASP A 711 -26.06 -15.97 1.10
CA ASP A 711 -27.33 -16.65 0.84
C ASP A 711 -27.65 -16.56 -0.66
N LEU A 712 -27.57 -17.70 -1.35
CA LEU A 712 -27.88 -17.85 -2.78
C LEU A 712 -29.27 -18.50 -2.95
N ASP A 713 -29.97 -18.19 -4.05
CA ASP A 713 -31.26 -18.81 -4.45
C ASP A 713 -31.17 -20.34 -4.65
N VAL A 714 -29.95 -20.87 -4.74
CA VAL A 714 -29.68 -22.31 -4.79
C VAL A 714 -29.39 -22.80 -3.37
N PRO A 715 -30.20 -23.71 -2.79
CA PRO A 715 -29.93 -24.27 -1.49
C PRO A 715 -28.55 -24.93 -1.51
N TYR A 716 -27.80 -24.76 -0.42
CA TYR A 716 -26.49 -25.36 -0.30
C TYR A 716 -26.59 -26.87 -0.57
N THR A 717 -25.94 -27.29 -1.64
CA THR A 717 -25.82 -28.70 -2.00
C THR A 717 -24.41 -29.13 -1.67
N GLU A 718 -24.26 -30.10 -0.78
CA GLU A 718 -22.95 -30.59 -0.38
C GLU A 718 -22.22 -31.23 -1.58
N PRO A 719 -20.95 -30.86 -1.85
CA PRO A 719 -20.14 -31.52 -2.87
C PRO A 719 -20.05 -33.03 -2.64
N ALA A 720 -20.64 -33.82 -3.54
CA ALA A 720 -20.87 -35.25 -3.36
C ALA A 720 -19.66 -36.09 -3.78
N THR A 721 -18.93 -35.68 -4.82
CA THR A 721 -17.75 -36.39 -5.35
C THR A 721 -16.44 -35.75 -4.89
N ASP A 722 -15.33 -36.49 -4.93
CA ASP A 722 -14.00 -35.96 -4.58
C ASP A 722 -13.57 -34.82 -5.50
N SER A 723 -13.92 -34.89 -6.79
CA SER A 723 -13.69 -33.80 -7.74
C SER A 723 -14.56 -32.58 -7.45
N GLU A 724 -15.81 -32.76 -7.05
CA GLU A 724 -16.67 -31.65 -6.61
C GLU A 724 -16.12 -30.98 -5.34
N ARG A 725 -15.65 -31.79 -4.36
CA ARG A 725 -15.01 -31.28 -3.12
C ARG A 725 -13.72 -30.52 -3.42
N LEU A 726 -12.92 -31.01 -4.36
CA LEU A 726 -11.69 -30.37 -4.79
C LEU A 726 -11.96 -28.99 -5.40
N VAL A 727 -12.87 -28.92 -6.38
CA VAL A 727 -13.20 -27.64 -7.04
C VAL A 727 -13.85 -26.68 -6.05
N ALA A 728 -14.77 -27.15 -5.20
CA ALA A 728 -15.41 -26.33 -4.18
C ALA A 728 -14.39 -25.78 -3.15
N GLY A 729 -13.40 -26.58 -2.76
CA GLY A 729 -12.33 -26.15 -1.86
C GLY A 729 -11.41 -25.10 -2.48
N ILE A 730 -11.10 -25.24 -3.78
CA ILE A 730 -10.32 -24.23 -4.52
C ILE A 730 -11.11 -22.93 -4.65
N PHE A 731 -12.40 -23.00 -4.96
CA PHE A 731 -13.28 -21.83 -5.00
C PHE A 731 -13.34 -21.15 -3.63
N ALA A 732 -13.54 -21.91 -2.55
CA ALA A 732 -13.55 -21.38 -1.19
C ALA A 732 -12.25 -20.65 -0.85
N THR A 733 -11.10 -21.22 -1.22
CA THR A 733 -9.78 -20.64 -0.95
C THR A 733 -9.55 -19.36 -1.75
N VAL A 734 -9.83 -19.37 -3.06
CA VAL A 734 -9.61 -18.21 -3.93
C VAL A 734 -10.58 -17.07 -3.65
N LEU A 735 -11.78 -17.37 -3.16
CA LEU A 735 -12.82 -16.40 -2.83
C LEU A 735 -12.84 -15.98 -1.36
N GLY A 736 -12.02 -16.59 -0.50
CA GLY A 736 -12.00 -16.30 0.93
C GLY A 736 -13.29 -16.72 1.67
N LEU A 737 -13.94 -17.80 1.23
CA LEU A 737 -15.20 -18.30 1.77
C LEU A 737 -15.00 -19.54 2.65
N ASP A 738 -15.87 -19.72 3.65
CA ASP A 738 -15.90 -20.85 4.59
C ASP A 738 -16.32 -22.17 3.92
N ARG A 739 -17.28 -22.10 2.99
CA ARG A 739 -17.81 -23.24 2.25
C ARG A 739 -18.40 -22.84 0.91
N VAL A 740 -18.28 -23.74 -0.06
CA VAL A 740 -18.87 -23.61 -1.40
C VAL A 740 -19.65 -24.89 -1.70
N GLY A 741 -20.90 -24.74 -2.13
CA GLY A 741 -21.78 -25.83 -2.52
C GLY A 741 -21.52 -26.29 -3.97
N ALA A 742 -21.92 -27.52 -4.29
CA ALA A 742 -21.70 -28.14 -5.60
C ALA A 742 -22.25 -27.33 -6.78
N LEU A 743 -23.33 -26.58 -6.54
CA LEU A 743 -24.06 -25.78 -7.53
C LEU A 743 -23.79 -24.28 -7.41
N ASP A 744 -22.91 -23.87 -6.49
CA ASP A 744 -22.64 -22.45 -6.28
C ASP A 744 -21.85 -21.89 -7.46
N GLY A 745 -22.41 -20.87 -8.09
CA GLY A 745 -21.78 -20.18 -9.19
C GLY A 745 -20.58 -19.36 -8.72
N PHE A 746 -19.39 -19.60 -9.29
CA PHE A 746 -18.15 -18.88 -8.99
C PHE A 746 -18.33 -17.35 -8.99
N PHE A 747 -18.99 -16.83 -10.03
CA PHE A 747 -19.26 -15.40 -10.18
C PHE A 747 -20.40 -14.90 -9.27
N HIS A 748 -21.31 -15.79 -8.88
CA HIS A 748 -22.36 -15.46 -7.91
C HIS A 748 -21.77 -15.29 -6.51
N LEU A 749 -20.74 -16.07 -6.19
CA LEU A 749 -19.94 -15.97 -4.97
C LEU A 749 -18.95 -14.79 -4.95
N GLY A 750 -18.95 -13.93 -5.97
CA GLY A 750 -18.10 -12.75 -6.04
C GLY A 750 -16.76 -12.96 -6.77
N GLY A 751 -16.60 -14.09 -7.47
CA GLY A 751 -15.39 -14.37 -8.25
C GLY A 751 -15.22 -13.42 -9.44
N THR A 752 -13.99 -13.02 -9.69
CA THR A 752 -13.58 -12.16 -10.81
C THR A 752 -12.82 -12.95 -11.88
N SER A 753 -12.53 -12.34 -13.03
CA SER A 753 -11.72 -12.96 -14.08
C SER A 753 -10.28 -13.24 -13.64
N LEU A 754 -9.68 -12.38 -12.80
CA LEU A 754 -8.35 -12.61 -12.23
C LEU A 754 -8.36 -13.83 -11.27
N GLN A 755 -9.40 -13.93 -10.44
CA GLN A 755 -9.61 -15.09 -9.58
C GLN A 755 -9.96 -16.36 -10.39
N SER A 756 -10.57 -16.22 -11.57
CA SER A 756 -10.79 -17.35 -12.48
C SER A 756 -9.48 -17.91 -13.00
N ALA A 757 -8.48 -17.06 -13.25
CA ALA A 757 -7.12 -17.49 -13.60
C ALA A 757 -6.42 -18.18 -12.42
N ALA A 758 -6.57 -17.66 -11.20
CA ALA A 758 -6.04 -18.31 -9.99
C ALA A 758 -6.70 -19.68 -9.74
N VAL A 759 -8.01 -19.79 -9.94
CA VAL A 759 -8.75 -21.06 -9.89
C VAL A 759 -8.27 -22.03 -10.97
N ALA A 760 -8.05 -21.56 -12.20
CA ALA A 760 -7.55 -22.39 -13.29
C ALA A 760 -6.17 -22.96 -12.96
N VAL A 761 -5.22 -22.13 -12.52
CA VAL A 761 -3.88 -22.57 -12.08
C VAL A 761 -3.96 -23.57 -10.91
N ALA A 762 -4.78 -23.28 -9.91
CA ALA A 762 -4.95 -24.17 -8.76
C ALA A 762 -5.60 -25.52 -9.15
N LEU A 763 -6.51 -25.52 -10.12
CA LEU A 763 -7.10 -26.75 -10.67
C LEU A 763 -6.12 -27.50 -11.57
N ASP A 764 -5.28 -26.80 -12.33
CA ASP A 764 -4.23 -27.39 -13.15
C ASP A 764 -3.29 -28.25 -12.29
N GLU A 765 -2.85 -27.67 -11.18
CA GLU A 765 -1.95 -28.32 -10.23
C GLU A 765 -2.63 -29.44 -9.46
N ALA A 766 -3.87 -29.26 -9.04
CA ALA A 766 -4.56 -30.22 -8.19
C ALA A 766 -5.19 -31.41 -8.95
N ALA A 767 -5.52 -31.24 -10.23
CA ALA A 767 -6.17 -32.27 -11.05
C ALA A 767 -5.25 -32.87 -12.13
N ASP A 768 -4.03 -32.35 -12.30
CA ASP A 768 -3.05 -32.77 -13.31
C ASP A 768 -3.60 -32.75 -14.76
N VAL A 769 -4.40 -31.71 -15.03
CA VAL A 769 -5.11 -31.45 -16.29
C VAL A 769 -4.91 -29.98 -16.65
N ALA A 770 -4.66 -29.66 -17.92
CA ALA A 770 -4.64 -28.24 -18.34
C ALA A 770 -6.07 -27.69 -18.41
N VAL A 771 -6.43 -26.81 -17.47
CA VAL A 771 -7.73 -26.16 -17.30
C VAL A 771 -7.67 -24.76 -17.91
N PRO A 772 -8.26 -24.54 -19.09
CA PRO A 772 -8.34 -23.20 -19.64
C PRO A 772 -9.32 -22.34 -18.82
N VAL A 773 -8.99 -21.08 -18.56
CA VAL A 773 -9.84 -20.13 -17.81
C VAL A 773 -11.24 -20.03 -18.42
N SER A 774 -11.36 -20.13 -19.75
CA SER A 774 -12.63 -20.15 -20.47
C SER A 774 -13.57 -21.27 -19.98
N GLN A 775 -13.03 -22.36 -19.45
CA GLN A 775 -13.83 -23.44 -18.87
C GLN A 775 -14.47 -23.05 -17.55
N ILE A 776 -13.80 -22.25 -16.72
CA ILE A 776 -14.37 -21.68 -15.48
C ILE A 776 -15.59 -20.82 -15.83
N HIS A 777 -15.55 -20.08 -16.94
CA HIS A 777 -16.68 -19.28 -17.41
C HIS A 777 -17.83 -20.10 -18.02
N ARG A 778 -17.51 -21.20 -18.73
CA ARG A 778 -18.52 -22.06 -19.38
C ARG A 778 -19.27 -22.94 -18.38
N THR A 779 -18.59 -23.42 -17.35
CA THR A 779 -19.18 -24.28 -16.31
C THR A 779 -18.81 -23.77 -14.92
N PRO A 780 -19.35 -22.61 -14.48
CA PRO A 780 -18.87 -21.89 -13.30
C PRO A 780 -19.32 -22.47 -11.97
N THR A 781 -19.50 -23.78 -11.87
CA THR A 781 -19.92 -24.46 -10.63
C THR A 781 -18.96 -25.61 -10.31
N PRO A 782 -18.74 -25.95 -9.03
CA PRO A 782 -17.93 -27.11 -8.67
C PRO A 782 -18.38 -28.41 -9.34
N GLN A 783 -19.69 -28.63 -9.46
CA GLN A 783 -20.26 -29.76 -10.19
C GLN A 783 -19.98 -29.72 -11.69
N GLY A 784 -20.15 -28.57 -12.34
CA GLY A 784 -19.91 -28.42 -13.77
C GLY A 784 -18.44 -28.66 -14.13
N LEU A 785 -17.53 -28.09 -13.34
CA LEU A 785 -16.08 -28.26 -13.51
C LEU A 785 -15.60 -29.67 -13.18
N ALA A 786 -16.13 -30.29 -12.12
CA ALA A 786 -15.81 -31.68 -11.78
C ALA A 786 -16.17 -32.64 -12.93
N ARG A 787 -17.32 -32.45 -13.58
CA ARG A 787 -17.71 -33.25 -14.76
C ARG A 787 -16.77 -33.03 -15.94
N TRP A 788 -16.36 -31.79 -16.18
CA TRP A 788 -15.44 -31.49 -17.27
C TRP A 788 -14.05 -32.09 -17.03
N LEU A 789 -13.51 -31.97 -15.81
CA LEU A 789 -12.24 -32.55 -15.39
C LEU A 789 -12.21 -34.08 -15.58
N ALA A 790 -13.35 -34.75 -15.39
CA ALA A 790 -13.47 -36.20 -15.62
C ALA A 790 -13.28 -36.61 -17.11
N THR A 791 -13.44 -35.67 -18.03
CA THR A 791 -13.35 -35.91 -19.49
C THR A 791 -12.09 -35.33 -20.14
N ALA A 792 -11.30 -34.56 -19.39
CA ALA A 792 -10.13 -33.88 -19.91
C ALA A 792 -8.89 -34.80 -19.94
N PRO A 793 -8.02 -34.68 -20.96
CA PRO A 793 -6.81 -35.49 -21.05
C PRO A 793 -5.82 -35.11 -19.93
N ARG A 794 -5.42 -36.11 -19.13
CA ARG A 794 -4.44 -35.95 -18.04
C ARG A 794 -3.01 -35.84 -18.57
N ARG A 795 -2.13 -35.18 -17.80
CA ARG A 795 -0.69 -35.20 -18.07
C ARG A 795 -0.12 -36.60 -17.77
N PRO A 796 0.98 -37.02 -18.43
CA PRO A 796 1.60 -38.31 -18.13
C PRO A 796 2.41 -38.25 -16.83
N GLY A 797 1.96 -38.95 -15.79
CA GLY A 797 2.81 -39.47 -14.71
C GLY A 797 2.75 -38.77 -13.35
N ALA A 798 1.75 -39.12 -12.52
CA ALA A 798 1.84 -39.13 -11.05
C ALA A 798 0.69 -39.98 -10.46
N GLU A 799 0.98 -40.92 -9.56
CA GLU A 799 -0.06 -41.66 -8.82
C GLU A 799 -0.50 -40.90 -7.54
N PRO A 800 -1.78 -40.96 -7.13
CA PRO A 800 -2.25 -40.28 -5.93
C PRO A 800 -1.96 -41.07 -4.63
N ALA A 801 -1.55 -40.36 -3.58
CA ALA A 801 -1.31 -40.91 -2.24
C ALA A 801 -2.63 -41.18 -1.47
N PRO A 802 -2.70 -42.22 -0.60
CA PRO A 802 -3.92 -42.62 0.09
C PRO A 802 -4.21 -41.79 1.36
N SER A 803 -5.50 -41.58 1.64
CA SER A 803 -6.01 -41.00 2.89
C SER A 803 -6.03 -42.04 4.01
N VAL A 804 -5.52 -41.68 5.19
CA VAL A 804 -5.59 -42.54 6.39
C VAL A 804 -6.45 -41.87 7.46
N THR A 805 -7.68 -42.33 7.58
CA THR A 805 -8.47 -42.22 8.81
C THR A 805 -8.21 -43.47 9.66
N GLY A 806 -7.42 -43.35 10.73
CA GLY A 806 -7.12 -44.46 11.63
C GLY A 806 -6.95 -44.02 13.08
N ARG A 807 -7.54 -44.77 14.02
CA ARG A 807 -7.38 -44.62 15.48
C ARG A 807 -5.90 -44.77 15.89
N PRO A 808 -5.40 -44.06 16.93
CA PRO A 808 -4.00 -44.16 17.32
C PRO A 808 -3.67 -45.55 17.89
N GLY A 809 -2.71 -46.21 17.26
CA GLY A 809 -1.99 -47.33 17.86
C GLY A 809 -1.02 -46.86 18.96
N PRO A 810 -0.25 -47.78 19.59
CA PRO A 810 0.75 -47.40 20.58
C PRO A 810 1.74 -46.39 20.00
N PRO A 811 2.27 -45.44 20.81
CA PRO A 811 3.10 -44.34 20.30
C PRO A 811 4.35 -44.91 19.65
N LYS A 812 4.39 -44.87 18.31
CA LYS A 812 5.55 -45.24 17.52
C LYS A 812 6.60 -44.13 17.71
N PRO A 813 7.87 -44.44 17.99
CA PRO A 813 8.92 -43.44 17.96
C PRO A 813 8.99 -42.76 16.58
N VAL A 814 9.15 -41.44 16.56
CA VAL A 814 9.42 -40.65 15.35
C VAL A 814 10.93 -40.45 15.27
N PRO A 815 11.62 -40.86 14.20
CA PRO A 815 13.02 -40.47 14.02
C PRO A 815 13.14 -38.95 13.86
N LEU A 816 14.24 -38.36 14.34
CA LEU A 816 14.43 -36.91 14.21
C LEU A 816 15.06 -36.55 12.87
N THR A 817 14.62 -35.44 12.29
CA THR A 817 15.33 -34.79 11.17
C THR A 817 16.65 -34.19 11.70
N PRO A 818 17.68 -34.00 10.86
CA PRO A 818 18.96 -33.40 11.29
C PRO A 818 18.80 -32.06 12.04
N SER A 819 17.89 -31.21 11.58
CA SER A 819 17.57 -29.90 12.20
C SER A 819 17.08 -30.00 13.65
N VAL A 820 16.42 -31.11 14.01
CA VAL A 820 15.90 -31.37 15.36
C VAL A 820 16.90 -32.23 16.15
N ALA A 821 17.53 -33.21 15.50
CA ALA A 821 18.53 -34.10 16.08
C ALA A 821 19.72 -33.32 16.65
N LYS A 822 20.13 -32.22 16.00
CA LYS A 822 21.20 -31.33 16.51
C LYS A 822 20.94 -30.84 17.93
N CYS A 823 19.69 -30.53 18.25
CA CYS A 823 19.31 -30.02 19.57
C CYS A 823 19.43 -31.09 20.66
N VAL A 824 19.37 -32.35 20.24
CA VAL A 824 19.45 -33.51 21.12
C VAL A 824 20.88 -34.01 21.22
N VAL A 825 21.66 -33.99 20.13
CA VAL A 825 23.04 -34.52 20.08
C VAL A 825 24.06 -33.50 20.60
N LEU A 826 23.85 -32.21 20.36
CA LEU A 826 24.66 -31.11 20.89
C LEU A 826 23.98 -30.53 22.15
N PRO A 827 24.72 -29.95 23.11
CA PRO A 827 24.16 -29.31 24.31
C PRO A 827 23.50 -27.96 23.95
N PHE A 828 22.41 -28.02 23.18
CA PHE A 828 21.73 -26.89 22.59
C PHE A 828 20.48 -26.55 23.41
N GLU A 829 20.63 -25.73 24.45
CA GLU A 829 19.55 -25.34 25.37
C GLU A 829 18.93 -23.98 25.01
N LEU A 830 18.74 -23.71 23.72
CA LEU A 830 18.17 -22.44 23.28
C LEU A 830 16.67 -22.39 23.56
N VAL A 831 16.28 -21.43 24.40
CA VAL A 831 14.88 -21.01 24.57
C VAL A 831 14.68 -19.74 23.75
N CYS A 832 13.68 -19.76 22.87
CA CYS A 832 13.28 -18.63 22.03
C CYS A 832 12.12 -17.91 22.73
N PRO A 833 12.37 -16.73 23.36
CA PRO A 833 11.34 -15.91 23.96
C PRO A 833 10.58 -15.08 22.92
N THR A 834 9.31 -14.83 23.18
CA THR A 834 8.46 -13.90 22.42
C THR A 834 7.56 -13.17 23.40
N THR A 835 7.43 -11.85 23.28
CA THR A 835 6.74 -11.00 24.27
C THR A 835 5.91 -9.90 23.64
N TRP A 836 4.81 -9.57 24.31
CA TRP A 836 3.89 -8.51 23.92
C TRP A 836 3.46 -7.69 25.13
N TRP A 837 3.47 -6.37 24.99
CA TRP A 837 2.65 -5.48 25.80
C TRP A 837 1.20 -5.61 25.37
N ILE A 838 0.30 -5.66 26.34
CA ILE A 838 -1.14 -5.82 26.16
C ILE A 838 -1.83 -4.71 26.98
N GLU A 839 -2.65 -3.93 26.28
CA GLU A 839 -3.52 -2.91 26.85
C GLU A 839 -4.98 -3.28 26.62
N GLY A 840 -5.84 -3.13 27.62
CA GLY A 840 -7.26 -3.44 27.53
C GLY A 840 -7.72 -4.58 28.45
N GLU A 841 -8.92 -5.10 28.19
CA GLU A 841 -9.58 -6.09 29.05
C GLU A 841 -9.17 -7.53 28.69
N LEU A 842 -7.96 -7.93 29.10
CA LEU A 842 -7.46 -9.28 28.86
C LEU A 842 -8.28 -10.33 29.65
N ASP A 843 -8.97 -11.23 28.94
CA ASP A 843 -9.60 -12.40 29.56
C ASP A 843 -8.57 -13.49 29.83
N LEU A 844 -8.05 -13.49 31.06
CA LEU A 844 -7.06 -14.45 31.50
C LEU A 844 -7.53 -15.91 31.41
N ARG A 845 -8.84 -16.18 31.56
CA ARG A 845 -9.39 -17.54 31.45
C ARG A 845 -9.38 -18.00 30.00
N ALA A 846 -9.77 -17.11 29.07
CA ALA A 846 -9.69 -17.39 27.64
C ALA A 846 -8.25 -17.63 27.19
N LEU A 847 -7.30 -16.81 27.66
CA LEU A 847 -5.87 -16.97 27.39
C LEU A 847 -5.33 -18.31 27.89
N MET A 848 -5.63 -18.69 29.14
CA MET A 848 -5.21 -20.00 29.68
C MET A 848 -5.79 -21.17 28.87
N ALA A 849 -7.06 -21.08 28.45
CA ALA A 849 -7.68 -22.12 27.66
C ALA A 849 -7.10 -22.21 26.24
N ALA A 850 -6.83 -21.06 25.61
CA ALA A 850 -6.23 -20.97 24.29
C ALA A 850 -4.80 -21.53 24.25
N LEU A 851 -4.00 -21.23 25.27
CA LEU A 851 -2.69 -21.85 25.48
C LEU A 851 -2.80 -23.36 25.64
N GLY A 852 -3.85 -23.84 26.33
CA GLY A 852 -4.18 -25.26 26.41
C GLY A 852 -4.50 -25.88 25.04
N ASP A 853 -5.27 -25.21 24.20
CA ASP A 853 -5.58 -25.69 22.85
C ASP A 853 -4.33 -25.77 21.97
N LEU A 854 -3.48 -24.75 22.04
CA LEU A 854 -2.20 -24.72 21.33
C LEU A 854 -1.30 -25.88 21.78
N HIS A 855 -1.22 -26.12 23.10
CA HIS A 855 -0.46 -27.23 23.69
C HIS A 855 -0.87 -28.58 23.11
N HIS A 856 -2.18 -28.81 22.94
CA HIS A 856 -2.72 -30.07 22.43
C HIS A 856 -2.62 -30.18 20.91
N ARG A 857 -2.75 -29.06 20.20
CA ARG A 857 -2.73 -29.00 18.74
C ARG A 857 -1.37 -29.39 18.17
N HIS A 858 -0.28 -28.87 18.75
CA HIS A 858 1.06 -29.00 18.19
C HIS A 858 1.89 -30.02 18.96
N GLN A 859 2.13 -31.17 18.34
CA GLN A 859 2.85 -32.30 18.97
C GLN A 859 4.26 -31.93 19.46
N ALA A 860 4.96 -31.03 18.76
CA ALA A 860 6.30 -30.62 19.16
C ALA A 860 6.34 -29.89 20.52
N LEU A 861 5.26 -29.24 20.93
CA LEU A 861 5.18 -28.53 22.20
C LEU A 861 5.21 -29.47 23.43
N HIS A 862 4.87 -30.75 23.25
CA HIS A 862 4.78 -31.74 24.33
C HIS A 862 5.50 -33.07 24.02
N ALA A 863 6.19 -33.16 22.88
CA ALA A 863 6.97 -34.34 22.50
C ALA A 863 8.16 -34.54 23.44
N ARG A 864 8.44 -35.80 23.80
CA ARG A 864 9.62 -36.20 24.58
C ARG A 864 10.73 -36.61 23.63
N TYR A 865 11.83 -35.88 23.62
CA TYR A 865 12.97 -36.16 22.74
C TYR A 865 14.02 -36.99 23.47
N ARG A 866 14.57 -38.02 22.80
CA ARG A 866 15.51 -38.99 23.38
C ARG A 866 16.77 -39.12 22.53
N ARG A 867 17.91 -39.21 23.21
CA ARG A 867 19.22 -39.59 22.66
C ARG A 867 19.27 -41.12 22.41
N THR A 868 18.44 -41.63 21.52
CA THR A 868 18.57 -42.99 20.96
C THR A 868 19.51 -42.98 19.75
N ASP A 869 19.84 -44.15 19.20
CA ASP A 869 20.58 -44.26 17.93
C ASP A 869 19.70 -44.99 16.89
N PRO A 870 19.09 -44.27 15.93
CA PRO A 870 19.10 -42.81 15.76
C PRO A 870 18.23 -42.08 16.80
N PRO A 871 18.41 -40.76 17.03
CA PRO A 871 17.59 -39.97 17.95
C PRO A 871 16.10 -39.99 17.60
N THR A 872 15.23 -39.99 18.61
CA THR A 872 13.77 -40.11 18.41
C THR A 872 12.95 -39.14 19.26
N ALA A 873 11.74 -38.83 18.81
CA ALA A 873 10.67 -38.20 19.59
C ALA A 873 9.56 -39.20 19.90
N ILE A 874 8.94 -39.05 21.07
CA ILE A 874 7.76 -39.80 21.50
C ILE A 874 6.68 -38.81 21.87
N ILE A 875 5.51 -38.93 21.25
CA ILE A 875 4.33 -38.13 21.57
C ILE A 875 3.57 -38.80 22.72
N PRO A 876 3.49 -38.18 23.92
CA PRO A 876 2.67 -38.72 25.00
C PRO A 876 1.18 -38.70 24.63
N PRO A 877 0.40 -39.76 24.95
CA PRO A 877 -1.03 -39.82 24.65
C PRO A 877 -1.88 -38.83 25.45
N ASN A 878 -1.36 -38.37 26.60
CA ASN A 878 -1.92 -37.26 27.37
C ASN A 878 -0.81 -36.26 27.68
N PRO A 879 -0.76 -35.12 26.97
CA PRO A 879 0.34 -34.17 27.08
C PRO A 879 0.29 -33.33 28.37
N GLY A 880 -0.84 -33.32 29.07
CA GLY A 880 -1.05 -32.49 30.26
C GLY A 880 -1.42 -31.05 29.91
N MET A 881 -1.26 -30.14 30.88
CA MET A 881 -1.59 -28.72 30.72
C MET A 881 -0.33 -27.86 30.66
N PRO A 882 -0.33 -26.76 29.88
CA PRO A 882 0.79 -25.82 29.85
C PRO A 882 0.94 -25.06 31.17
N GLN A 883 2.15 -24.57 31.44
CA GLN A 883 2.43 -23.71 32.60
C GLN A 883 2.35 -22.24 32.19
N LEU A 884 1.35 -21.52 32.71
CA LEU A 884 1.31 -20.06 32.73
C LEU A 884 1.68 -19.57 34.13
N ARG A 885 2.74 -18.75 34.24
CA ARG A 885 3.15 -18.12 35.49
C ARG A 885 2.62 -16.70 35.57
N LEU A 886 1.80 -16.42 36.59
CA LEU A 886 1.43 -15.06 36.95
C LEU A 886 2.51 -14.53 37.89
N LEU A 887 3.26 -13.52 37.44
CA LEU A 887 4.32 -12.90 38.21
C LEU A 887 3.76 -11.77 39.07
N ALA A 888 4.51 -11.39 40.11
CA ALA A 888 4.15 -10.23 40.93
C ALA A 888 4.24 -8.96 40.08
N ASP A 889 3.31 -8.04 40.30
CA ASP A 889 3.27 -6.77 39.58
C ASP A 889 4.60 -5.98 39.70
N ALA A 890 5.08 -5.45 38.59
CA ALA A 890 6.30 -4.63 38.49
C ALA A 890 6.02 -3.14 38.69
N ALA A 891 7.00 -2.41 39.25
CA ALA A 891 6.91 -0.96 39.43
C ALA A 891 7.20 -0.19 38.14
N THR A 892 8.12 -0.69 37.32
CA THR A 892 8.55 -0.07 36.05
C THR A 892 8.45 -1.06 34.88
N GLU A 893 8.47 -0.56 33.64
CA GLU A 893 8.49 -1.42 32.46
C GLU A 893 9.77 -2.25 32.37
N HIS A 894 10.91 -1.67 32.78
CA HIS A 894 12.20 -2.36 32.83
C HIS A 894 12.18 -3.55 33.82
N ASP A 895 11.65 -3.34 35.04
CA ASP A 895 11.50 -4.42 36.01
C ASP A 895 10.58 -5.54 35.51
N ALA A 896 9.55 -5.17 34.73
CA ALA A 896 8.63 -6.13 34.14
C ALA A 896 9.31 -7.02 33.10
N LEU A 897 10.13 -6.41 32.23
CA LEU A 897 10.91 -7.09 31.20
C LEU A 897 11.93 -8.05 31.81
N ASP A 898 12.70 -7.60 32.80
CA ASP A 898 13.71 -8.43 33.47
C ASP A 898 13.08 -9.65 34.18
N GLN A 899 12.01 -9.42 34.95
CA GLN A 899 11.33 -10.51 35.67
C GLN A 899 10.65 -11.50 34.72
N LEU A 900 10.03 -11.01 33.65
CA LEU A 900 9.42 -11.89 32.66
C LEU A 900 10.47 -12.70 31.90
N ALA A 901 11.57 -12.07 31.48
CA ALA A 901 12.70 -12.74 30.85
C ALA A 901 13.26 -13.86 31.74
N GLU A 902 13.50 -13.57 33.03
CA GLU A 902 13.95 -14.56 34.00
C GLU A 902 12.94 -15.73 34.14
N ALA A 903 11.64 -15.46 34.05
CA ALA A 903 10.62 -16.49 34.17
C ALA A 903 10.48 -17.38 32.93
N VAL A 904 10.57 -16.80 31.72
CA VAL A 904 10.29 -17.51 30.45
C VAL A 904 11.51 -18.16 29.80
N GLN A 905 12.73 -17.73 30.13
CA GLN A 905 13.98 -18.21 29.48
C GLN A 905 14.79 -19.23 30.27
N GLN A 906 14.32 -19.68 31.43
CA GLN A 906 14.98 -20.77 32.14
C GLN A 906 15.06 -22.03 31.25
N PRO A 907 16.10 -22.87 31.41
CA PRO A 907 16.24 -24.11 30.66
C PRO A 907 14.99 -24.98 30.67
N LEU A 908 14.61 -25.48 29.49
CA LEU A 908 13.42 -26.29 29.25
C LEU A 908 13.82 -27.77 29.05
N ASP A 909 13.24 -28.67 29.84
CA ASP A 909 13.56 -30.10 29.78
C ASP A 909 12.74 -30.83 28.70
N TYR A 910 13.32 -30.88 27.50
CA TYR A 910 12.73 -31.56 26.35
C TYR A 910 12.62 -33.08 26.50
N THR A 911 13.37 -33.69 27.44
CA THR A 911 13.30 -35.14 27.67
C THR A 911 11.99 -35.53 28.36
N GLN A 912 11.40 -34.59 29.10
CA GLN A 912 10.12 -34.73 29.79
C GLN A 912 8.94 -34.16 29.00
N GLY A 913 9.20 -33.56 27.82
CA GLY A 913 8.18 -32.92 26.99
C GLY A 913 7.77 -31.53 27.49
N ARG A 914 8.64 -30.87 28.24
CA ARG A 914 8.43 -29.49 28.72
C ARG A 914 9.10 -28.52 27.75
N ASN A 915 8.60 -28.47 26.53
CA ASN A 915 9.26 -27.73 25.45
C ASN A 915 8.92 -26.24 25.41
N TRP A 916 8.07 -25.75 26.32
CA TRP A 916 7.74 -24.32 26.42
C TRP A 916 7.15 -23.95 27.78
N ARG A 917 7.06 -22.64 28.02
CA ARG A 917 6.41 -22.02 29.19
C ARG A 917 5.86 -20.62 28.82
N ALA A 918 4.90 -20.13 29.58
CA ALA A 918 4.40 -18.76 29.45
C ALA A 918 4.45 -18.00 30.77
N GLY A 919 4.57 -16.68 30.70
CA GLY A 919 4.59 -15.76 31.83
C GLY A 919 3.73 -14.53 31.55
N LEU A 920 3.20 -13.93 32.61
CA LEU A 920 2.40 -12.72 32.54
C LEU A 920 2.69 -11.84 33.76
N ILE A 921 2.96 -10.57 33.55
CA ILE A 921 3.25 -9.58 34.59
C ILE A 921 2.51 -8.27 34.31
N ARG A 922 1.98 -7.61 35.33
CA ARG A 922 1.34 -6.30 35.21
C ARG A 922 2.31 -5.21 35.64
N ASN A 923 2.37 -4.12 34.89
CA ASN A 923 3.05 -2.89 35.30
C ASN A 923 2.07 -2.02 36.13
N LYS A 924 2.43 -1.66 37.36
CA LYS A 924 1.58 -0.87 38.25
C LYS A 924 1.41 0.59 37.84
N THR A 925 2.42 1.15 37.18
CA THR A 925 2.47 2.57 36.82
C THR A 925 1.67 2.84 35.55
N THR A 926 1.81 1.97 34.54
CA THR A 926 1.12 2.11 33.25
C THR A 926 -0.17 1.30 33.14
N ASN A 927 -0.41 0.38 34.09
CA ASN A 927 -1.51 -0.60 34.07
C ASN A 927 -1.50 -1.53 32.83
N ARG A 928 -0.37 -1.58 32.09
CA ARG A 928 -0.15 -2.48 30.96
C ARG A 928 0.20 -3.89 31.45
N ILE A 929 -0.13 -4.90 30.64
CA ILE A 929 0.22 -6.30 30.90
C ILE A 929 1.33 -6.71 29.94
N LEU A 930 2.44 -7.22 30.44
CA LEU A 930 3.46 -7.86 29.62
C LEU A 930 3.23 -9.38 29.64
N PHE A 931 3.02 -9.95 28.46
CA PHE A 931 2.81 -11.39 28.25
C PHE A 931 3.97 -11.96 27.45
N GLY A 932 4.47 -13.14 27.86
CA GLY A 932 5.61 -13.77 27.20
C GLY A 932 5.52 -15.27 27.12
N ILE A 933 6.06 -15.85 26.04
CA ILE A 933 6.17 -17.28 25.80
C ILE A 933 7.63 -17.61 25.52
N GLY A 934 8.20 -18.57 26.24
CA GLY A 934 9.51 -19.14 25.95
C GLY A 934 9.36 -20.56 25.40
N ILE A 935 9.87 -20.83 24.20
CA ILE A 935 9.77 -22.14 23.54
C ILE A 935 11.17 -22.67 23.22
N HIS A 936 11.44 -23.94 23.51
CA HIS A 936 12.71 -24.58 23.19
C HIS A 936 12.88 -24.67 21.65
N HIS A 937 14.04 -24.30 21.12
CA HIS A 937 14.31 -24.25 19.67
C HIS A 937 14.16 -25.62 18.99
N ILE A 938 14.12 -26.73 19.74
CA ILE A 938 13.78 -28.07 19.22
C ILE A 938 12.37 -28.16 18.62
N ALA A 939 11.43 -27.35 19.13
CA ALA A 939 10.02 -27.37 18.78
C ALA A 939 9.57 -26.12 18.01
N PHE A 940 10.46 -25.13 17.85
CA PHE A 940 10.10 -23.80 17.37
C PHE A 940 11.23 -23.21 16.53
N ASP A 941 10.87 -22.43 15.51
CA ASP A 941 11.77 -21.65 14.67
C ASP A 941 11.08 -20.37 14.19
N GLY A 942 11.79 -19.53 13.43
CA GLY A 942 11.23 -18.27 12.91
C GLY A 942 9.94 -18.46 12.10
N TRP A 943 9.81 -19.53 11.31
CA TRP A 943 8.57 -19.81 10.57
C TRP A 943 7.42 -20.23 11.51
N SER A 944 7.74 -20.97 12.57
CA SER A 944 6.79 -21.40 13.60
C SER A 944 6.20 -20.22 14.39
N TYR A 945 6.87 -19.06 14.41
CA TYR A 945 6.33 -17.83 15.00
C TYR A 945 5.01 -17.41 14.35
N GLY A 946 4.92 -17.42 13.02
CA GLY A 946 3.67 -17.08 12.32
C GLY A 946 2.53 -18.06 12.65
N LEU A 947 2.86 -19.35 12.81
CA LEU A 947 1.89 -20.37 13.25
C LEU A 947 1.46 -20.17 14.70
N LEU A 948 2.38 -19.77 15.58
CA LEU A 948 2.13 -19.48 16.99
C LEU A 948 1.11 -18.34 17.12
N VAL A 949 1.39 -17.19 16.49
CA VAL A 949 0.54 -16.00 16.59
C VAL A 949 -0.84 -16.27 15.99
N ARG A 950 -0.90 -16.88 14.80
CA ARG A 950 -2.16 -17.25 14.14
C ARG A 950 -3.01 -18.18 15.00
N ASP A 951 -2.43 -19.29 15.46
CA ASP A 951 -3.20 -20.31 16.17
C ASP A 951 -3.58 -19.84 17.59
N LEU A 952 -2.75 -19.03 18.24
CA LEU A 952 -3.05 -18.43 19.55
C LEU A 952 -4.17 -17.40 19.45
N SER A 953 -4.13 -16.50 18.45
CA SER A 953 -5.17 -15.49 18.22
C SER A 953 -6.53 -16.15 17.95
N HIS A 954 -6.54 -17.18 17.09
CA HIS A 954 -7.74 -17.96 16.79
C HIS A 954 -8.29 -18.70 18.01
N ALA A 955 -7.40 -19.36 18.78
CA ALA A 955 -7.80 -20.07 19.99
C ALA A 955 -8.34 -19.13 21.07
N TYR A 956 -7.69 -17.98 21.28
CA TYR A 956 -8.14 -16.98 22.24
C TYR A 956 -9.52 -16.43 21.86
N THR A 957 -9.71 -16.04 20.60
CA THR A 957 -11.00 -15.53 20.10
C THR A 957 -12.13 -16.54 20.31
N ALA A 958 -11.89 -17.81 19.98
CA ALA A 958 -12.88 -18.87 20.20
C ALA A 958 -13.21 -19.07 21.69
N ARG A 959 -12.19 -19.06 22.55
CA ARG A 959 -12.33 -19.28 24.00
C ARG A 959 -12.99 -18.11 24.71
N GLN A 960 -12.68 -16.88 24.31
CA GLN A 960 -13.35 -15.68 24.80
C GLN A 960 -14.85 -15.68 24.44
N ALA A 961 -15.19 -16.19 23.26
CA ALA A 961 -16.58 -16.42 22.85
C ALA A 961 -17.24 -17.64 23.54
N GLY A 962 -16.55 -18.35 24.43
CA GLY A 962 -17.08 -19.51 25.16
C GLY A 962 -17.08 -20.84 24.39
N HIS A 963 -16.38 -20.93 23.25
CA HIS A 963 -16.34 -22.12 22.39
C HIS A 963 -14.94 -22.76 22.36
N THR A 964 -14.86 -24.04 22.02
CA THR A 964 -13.58 -24.68 21.64
C THR A 964 -13.18 -24.25 20.23
N PRO A 965 -11.89 -23.99 19.94
CA PRO A 965 -11.46 -23.60 18.61
C PRO A 965 -11.73 -24.70 17.59
N THR A 966 -12.31 -24.31 16.45
CA THR A 966 -12.48 -25.19 15.29
C THR A 966 -11.33 -24.96 14.32
N TRP A 967 -10.61 -26.03 13.98
CA TRP A 967 -9.45 -25.96 13.09
C TRP A 967 -9.85 -26.37 11.67
N THR A 968 -9.71 -25.46 10.70
CA THR A 968 -10.04 -25.71 9.28
C THR A 968 -9.10 -26.73 8.62
N HIS A 969 -7.89 -26.86 9.13
CA HIS A 969 -6.91 -27.87 8.70
C HIS A 969 -6.26 -28.58 9.91
N PRO A 970 -6.03 -29.91 9.82
CA PRO A 970 -5.29 -30.62 10.85
C PRO A 970 -3.83 -30.14 10.86
N ALA A 971 -3.27 -29.93 12.05
CA ALA A 971 -1.83 -29.68 12.18
C ALA A 971 -1.08 -30.98 11.80
N PRO A 972 -0.06 -30.92 10.93
CA PRO A 972 0.76 -32.08 10.59
C PRO A 972 1.36 -32.70 11.84
N THR A 973 1.31 -34.03 11.93
CA THR A 973 2.00 -34.77 12.99
C THR A 973 3.50 -34.72 12.78
N LEU A 974 4.29 -34.97 13.84
CA LEU A 974 5.74 -35.09 13.72
C LEU A 974 6.14 -36.24 12.76
N HIS A 975 5.36 -37.32 12.69
CA HIS A 975 5.55 -38.37 11.68
C HIS A 975 5.31 -37.87 10.26
N GLN A 976 4.20 -37.16 10.01
CA GLN A 976 3.91 -36.61 8.68
C GLN A 976 4.99 -35.62 8.24
N SER A 977 5.47 -34.78 9.16
CA SER A 977 6.59 -33.88 8.88
C SER A 977 7.88 -34.65 8.59
N TYR A 978 8.16 -35.74 9.30
CA TYR A 978 9.34 -36.58 9.04
C TYR A 978 9.25 -37.30 7.70
N ASP A 979 8.12 -37.94 7.40
CA ASP A 979 7.90 -38.69 6.16
C ASP A 979 8.01 -37.78 4.94
N GLU A 980 7.42 -36.58 5.02
CA GLU A 980 7.52 -35.59 3.95
C GLU A 980 8.93 -35.07 3.76
N TYR A 981 9.67 -34.82 4.85
CA TYR A 981 11.09 -34.49 4.78
C TYR A 981 11.88 -35.59 4.08
N THR A 982 11.67 -36.86 4.46
CA THR A 982 12.34 -38.00 3.84
C THR A 982 11.97 -38.14 2.36
N ARG A 983 10.70 -37.90 1.99
CA ARG A 983 10.25 -37.94 0.59
C ARG A 983 10.99 -36.89 -0.25
N LEU A 984 11.00 -35.64 0.19
CA LEU A 984 11.69 -34.54 -0.51
C LEU A 984 13.18 -34.83 -0.62
N ARG A 985 13.78 -35.31 0.48
CA ARG A 985 15.19 -35.65 0.55
C ARG A 985 15.59 -36.80 -0.38
N ASN A 986 14.74 -37.81 -0.53
CA ASN A 986 14.97 -38.92 -1.46
C ASN A 986 14.83 -38.51 -2.94
N ALA A 987 14.13 -37.41 -3.22
CA ALA A 987 13.99 -36.85 -4.56
C ALA A 987 15.16 -35.92 -4.94
N ALA A 988 16.00 -35.53 -3.97
CA ALA A 988 17.12 -34.61 -4.17
C ALA A 988 18.40 -35.34 -4.60
N ASP A 989 19.25 -34.65 -5.37
CA ASP A 989 20.58 -35.14 -5.76
C ASP A 989 21.61 -34.90 -4.63
N LEU A 990 21.44 -35.60 -3.50
CA LEU A 990 22.25 -35.41 -2.30
C LEU A 990 23.74 -35.70 -2.51
N GLN A 991 24.10 -36.57 -3.46
CA GLN A 991 25.49 -36.96 -3.69
C GLN A 991 26.28 -35.84 -4.38
N THR A 992 25.69 -35.19 -5.39
CA THR A 992 26.28 -34.02 -6.03
C THR A 992 26.41 -32.87 -5.02
N GLN A 993 25.39 -32.65 -4.21
CA GLN A 993 25.39 -31.62 -3.17
C GLN A 993 26.46 -31.86 -2.09
N ARG A 994 26.62 -33.10 -1.60
CA ARG A 994 27.71 -33.46 -0.67
C ARG A 994 29.09 -33.25 -1.29
N THR A 995 29.25 -33.60 -2.57
CA THR A 995 30.53 -33.41 -3.28
C THR A 995 30.87 -31.92 -3.39
N TYR A 996 29.88 -31.08 -3.75
CA TYR A 996 30.02 -29.63 -3.76
C TYR A 996 30.46 -29.09 -2.38
N TRP A 997 29.78 -29.49 -1.30
CA TRP A 997 30.15 -29.03 0.04
C TRP A 997 31.54 -29.49 0.48
N ARG A 998 31.99 -30.72 0.12
CA ARG A 998 33.38 -31.13 0.41
C ARG A 998 34.42 -30.23 -0.25
N GLU A 999 34.14 -29.74 -1.46
CA GLU A 999 35.05 -28.84 -2.16
C GLU A 999 35.07 -27.44 -1.53
N GLN A 1000 33.89 -26.90 -1.15
CA GLN A 1000 33.80 -25.57 -0.53
C GLN A 1000 34.37 -25.53 0.90
N LEU A 1001 34.17 -26.61 1.66
CA LEU A 1001 34.59 -26.71 3.06
C LEU A 1001 36.05 -27.14 3.24
N ARG A 1002 36.75 -27.51 2.17
CA ARG A 1002 38.18 -27.85 2.22
C ARG A 1002 39.00 -26.64 2.64
N ASP A 1003 39.95 -26.83 3.56
CA ASP A 1003 40.85 -25.77 4.04
C ASP A 1003 40.10 -24.52 4.53
N LEU A 1004 39.01 -24.72 5.29
CA LEU A 1004 38.20 -23.63 5.86
C LEU A 1004 39.09 -22.69 6.70
N PRO A 1005 39.04 -21.36 6.52
CA PRO A 1005 39.89 -20.44 7.27
C PRO A 1005 39.61 -20.53 8.77
N ARG A 1006 40.67 -20.63 9.58
CA ARG A 1006 40.59 -20.53 11.04
C ARG A 1006 40.46 -19.06 11.42
N GLN A 1007 39.23 -18.55 11.39
CA GLN A 1007 38.93 -17.19 11.83
C GLN A 1007 39.19 -17.09 13.34
N GLY A 1008 40.31 -16.45 13.75
CA GLY A 1008 40.69 -16.29 15.16
C GLY A 1008 42.06 -16.86 15.57
N GLU A 1009 43.02 -17.04 14.64
CA GLU A 1009 44.41 -17.37 15.00
C GLU A 1009 44.99 -16.35 15.99
N GLY A 1010 45.37 -16.84 17.19
CA GLY A 1010 45.96 -16.03 18.27
C GLY A 1010 45.32 -16.21 19.66
N ARG A 1011 44.18 -16.91 19.76
CA ARG A 1011 43.59 -17.25 21.07
C ARG A 1011 44.13 -18.60 21.59
N PRO A 1012 44.57 -18.69 22.86
CA PRO A 1012 45.03 -19.96 23.43
C PRO A 1012 43.92 -21.01 23.34
N GLN A 1013 44.25 -22.17 22.75
CA GLN A 1013 43.33 -23.30 22.52
C GLN A 1013 42.63 -23.75 23.82
N GLU A 1014 43.31 -23.61 24.96
CA GLU A 1014 42.80 -23.91 26.31
C GLU A 1014 41.61 -23.04 26.76
N ILE A 1015 41.46 -21.81 26.24
CA ILE A 1015 40.33 -20.92 26.60
C ILE A 1015 39.06 -21.33 25.85
N LEU A 1016 39.17 -21.74 24.58
CA LEU A 1016 38.03 -22.12 23.74
C LEU A 1016 37.43 -23.48 24.14
N GLU A 1017 38.27 -24.42 24.59
CA GLU A 1017 37.84 -25.74 25.09
C GLU A 1017 37.09 -25.65 26.45
N GLN A 1018 37.29 -24.57 27.21
CA GLN A 1018 36.69 -24.36 28.53
C GLN A 1018 35.52 -23.36 28.54
N THR A 1019 35.23 -22.71 27.41
CA THR A 1019 34.19 -21.66 27.35
C THR A 1019 32.79 -22.29 27.24
N PRO A 1020 31.83 -21.94 28.11
CA PRO A 1020 30.46 -22.43 28.02
C PRO A 1020 29.81 -22.15 26.66
N THR A 1021 28.96 -23.05 26.18
CA THR A 1021 28.19 -22.92 24.92
C THR A 1021 27.11 -21.83 24.98
N TRP A 1022 26.95 -21.19 26.14
CA TRP A 1022 25.96 -20.15 26.43
C TRP A 1022 26.61 -19.05 27.26
N GLY A 1023 26.27 -17.80 27.02
CA GLY A 1023 26.91 -16.66 27.67
C GLY A 1023 26.11 -15.36 27.57
N PRO A 1024 26.55 -14.30 28.26
CA PRO A 1024 25.92 -12.99 28.20
C PRO A 1024 26.04 -12.41 26.79
N LYS A 1025 24.95 -11.78 26.31
CA LYS A 1025 24.92 -11.11 25.01
C LYS A 1025 24.63 -9.63 25.13
N THR A 1026 25.06 -8.89 24.13
CA THR A 1026 24.60 -7.53 23.86
C THR A 1026 24.29 -7.40 22.37
N GLY A 1027 23.33 -6.54 22.04
CA GLY A 1027 22.90 -6.30 20.67
C GLY A 1027 22.95 -4.81 20.33
N HIS A 1028 23.12 -4.51 19.06
CA HIS A 1028 22.97 -3.17 18.52
C HIS A 1028 22.00 -3.22 17.33
N ILE A 1029 21.02 -2.32 17.32
CA ILE A 1029 20.00 -2.25 16.28
C ILE A 1029 20.16 -0.92 15.54
N VAL A 1030 20.17 -0.99 14.21
CA VAL A 1030 20.24 0.17 13.33
C VAL A 1030 19.08 0.07 12.35
N ALA A 1031 18.28 1.14 12.26
CA ALA A 1031 17.27 1.25 11.22
C ALA A 1031 17.96 1.55 9.88
N VAL A 1032 17.74 0.71 8.90
CA VAL A 1032 18.15 0.94 7.51
C VAL A 1032 17.08 1.82 6.87
N PRO A 1033 17.40 3.06 6.46
CA PRO A 1033 16.40 3.99 5.95
C PRO A 1033 15.64 3.40 4.76
N PRO A 1034 14.32 3.68 4.63
CA PRO A 1034 13.49 3.18 3.54
C PRO A 1034 14.08 3.46 2.15
N GLU A 1035 14.73 4.61 1.98
CA GLU A 1035 15.41 5.03 0.75
C GLU A 1035 16.57 4.11 0.39
N LEU A 1036 17.32 3.67 1.41
CA LEU A 1036 18.47 2.80 1.27
C LEU A 1036 18.02 1.36 0.97
N VAL A 1037 16.98 0.88 1.66
CA VAL A 1037 16.33 -0.41 1.34
C VAL A 1037 15.87 -0.42 -0.12
N ARG A 1038 15.16 0.63 -0.56
CA ARG A 1038 14.73 0.77 -1.96
C ARG A 1038 15.90 0.86 -2.95
N ARG A 1039 17.04 1.46 -2.57
CA ARG A 1039 18.25 1.51 -3.41
C ARG A 1039 18.84 0.12 -3.59
N TRP A 1040 18.92 -0.68 -2.53
CA TRP A 1040 19.39 -2.06 -2.60
C TRP A 1040 18.40 -2.99 -3.30
N ASP A 1041 17.09 -2.75 -3.19
CA ASP A 1041 16.08 -3.49 -3.95
C ASP A 1041 16.23 -3.30 -5.46
N ARG A 1042 16.54 -2.07 -5.89
CA ARG A 1042 16.84 -1.77 -7.29
C ARG A 1042 18.12 -2.46 -7.73
N ALA A 1043 19.20 -2.34 -6.95
CA ALA A 1043 20.47 -3.02 -7.25
C ALA A 1043 20.30 -4.55 -7.30
N ALA A 1044 19.47 -5.11 -6.42
CA ALA A 1044 19.14 -6.52 -6.37
C ALA A 1044 18.44 -7.03 -7.63
N VAL A 1045 17.47 -6.27 -8.12
CA VAL A 1045 16.83 -6.55 -9.40
C VAL A 1045 17.80 -6.38 -10.57
N GLU A 1046 18.60 -5.31 -10.58
CA GLU A 1046 19.54 -4.96 -11.64
C GLU A 1046 20.66 -6.00 -11.81
N HIS A 1047 21.25 -6.45 -10.71
CA HIS A 1047 22.34 -7.42 -10.70
C HIS A 1047 21.89 -8.88 -10.48
N ARG A 1048 20.57 -9.12 -10.43
CA ARG A 1048 19.94 -10.45 -10.24
C ARG A 1048 20.34 -11.16 -8.94
N PHE A 1049 20.48 -10.41 -7.86
CA PHE A 1049 20.76 -10.94 -6.52
C PHE A 1049 19.57 -10.73 -5.59
N SER A 1050 19.40 -11.58 -4.58
CA SER A 1050 18.34 -11.40 -3.58
C SER A 1050 18.72 -10.31 -2.57
N ARG A 1051 17.75 -9.68 -1.88
CA ARG A 1051 18.04 -8.77 -0.76
C ARG A 1051 18.94 -9.42 0.29
N SER A 1052 18.65 -10.68 0.65
CA SER A 1052 19.49 -11.47 1.56
C SER A 1052 20.93 -11.59 1.10
N THR A 1053 21.19 -11.66 -0.21
CA THR A 1053 22.55 -11.69 -0.79
C THR A 1053 23.33 -10.41 -0.47
N TYR A 1054 22.70 -9.23 -0.55
CA TYR A 1054 23.36 -7.96 -0.25
C TYR A 1054 23.68 -7.78 1.22
N PHE A 1055 22.72 -8.09 2.09
CA PHE A 1055 22.94 -7.98 3.53
C PHE A 1055 23.98 -9.01 4.02
N ALA A 1056 23.99 -10.22 3.46
CA ALA A 1056 25.04 -11.21 3.73
C ALA A 1056 26.41 -10.74 3.23
N ALA A 1057 26.50 -10.14 2.03
CA ALA A 1057 27.75 -9.59 1.50
C ALA A 1057 28.25 -8.36 2.31
N ALA A 1058 27.34 -7.52 2.77
CA ALA A 1058 27.63 -6.41 3.67
C ALA A 1058 28.20 -6.91 5.00
N TYR A 1059 27.61 -7.97 5.54
CA TYR A 1059 28.11 -8.59 6.76
C TYR A 1059 29.49 -9.22 6.57
N ALA A 1060 29.70 -9.98 5.50
CA ALA A 1060 31.00 -10.57 5.18
C ALA A 1060 32.09 -9.50 4.98
N SER A 1061 31.72 -8.36 4.39
CA SER A 1061 32.64 -7.23 4.15
C SER A 1061 32.97 -6.47 5.44
N ALA A 1062 32.00 -6.28 6.34
CA ALA A 1062 32.24 -5.74 7.68
C ALA A 1062 33.16 -6.66 8.50
N LEU A 1063 32.96 -7.98 8.42
CA LEU A 1063 33.84 -8.98 9.04
C LEU A 1063 35.26 -8.94 8.47
N ARG A 1064 35.42 -8.84 7.15
CA ARG A 1064 36.72 -8.65 6.49
C ARG A 1064 37.45 -7.43 7.03
N ALA A 1065 36.78 -6.29 7.14
CA ALA A 1065 37.38 -5.05 7.63
C ALA A 1065 37.92 -5.19 9.07
N ILE A 1066 37.25 -5.98 9.91
CA ILE A 1066 37.67 -6.23 11.30
C ILE A 1066 38.79 -7.28 11.38
N HIS A 1067 38.68 -8.38 10.63
CA HIS A 1067 39.61 -9.51 10.72
C HIS A 1067 40.88 -9.34 9.87
N GLY A 1068 40.84 -8.46 8.85
CA GLY A 1068 41.94 -8.27 7.90
C GLY A 1068 42.20 -9.48 6.99
N GLN A 1069 41.27 -10.43 6.92
CA GLN A 1069 41.37 -11.66 6.12
C GLN A 1069 40.51 -11.56 4.86
N ASP A 1070 41.06 -12.00 3.72
CA ASP A 1070 40.35 -12.01 2.43
C ASP A 1070 39.53 -13.30 2.18
N ASP A 1071 39.52 -14.26 3.11
CA ASP A 1071 38.69 -15.47 3.04
C ASP A 1071 37.79 -15.52 4.29
N ILE A 1072 36.49 -15.24 4.11
CA ILE A 1072 35.51 -15.13 5.18
C ILE A 1072 34.49 -16.24 5.10
N ALA A 1073 34.38 -17.05 6.16
CA ALA A 1073 33.33 -18.05 6.32
C ALA A 1073 32.28 -17.57 7.34
N LEU A 1074 30.99 -17.72 7.04
CA LEU A 1074 29.89 -17.43 7.95
C LEU A 1074 28.75 -18.46 7.78
N LEU A 1075 27.93 -18.65 8.81
CA LEU A 1075 26.79 -19.56 8.78
C LEU A 1075 25.52 -18.80 8.38
N MET A 1076 24.88 -19.23 7.31
CA MET A 1076 23.62 -18.68 6.85
C MET A 1076 22.46 -19.54 7.30
N ILE A 1077 21.49 -18.91 7.96
CA ILE A 1077 20.30 -19.57 8.50
C ILE A 1077 19.27 -19.74 7.38
N VAL A 1078 18.87 -20.97 7.11
CA VAL A 1078 17.91 -21.32 6.05
C VAL A 1078 16.76 -22.17 6.58
N ALA A 1079 15.54 -21.92 6.09
CA ALA A 1079 14.38 -22.73 6.43
C ALA A 1079 14.27 -23.92 5.47
N GLN A 1080 14.28 -25.15 5.99
CA GLN A 1080 14.05 -26.36 5.19
C GLN A 1080 12.55 -26.67 5.07
N ARG A 1081 11.86 -25.77 4.38
CA ARG A 1081 10.41 -25.75 4.08
C ARG A 1081 10.22 -25.61 2.57
N GLY A 1082 9.02 -25.87 2.04
CA GLY A 1082 8.82 -26.02 0.59
C GLY A 1082 7.78 -27.07 0.19
N SER A 1083 6.98 -27.51 1.15
CA SER A 1083 5.77 -28.28 0.87
C SER A 1083 4.70 -27.93 1.90
N ARG A 1084 3.43 -28.00 1.51
CA ARG A 1084 2.30 -27.64 2.37
C ARG A 1084 2.34 -28.32 3.75
N VAL A 1085 2.81 -29.57 3.81
CA VAL A 1085 2.96 -30.33 5.05
C VAL A 1085 4.07 -29.74 5.92
N LEU A 1086 5.24 -29.43 5.37
CA LEU A 1086 6.33 -28.82 6.12
C LEU A 1086 6.05 -27.36 6.48
N ASP A 1087 5.39 -26.59 5.63
CA ASP A 1087 5.07 -25.18 5.87
C ASP A 1087 4.04 -25.02 7.00
N SER A 1088 3.20 -26.04 7.20
CA SER A 1088 2.18 -26.08 8.25
C SER A 1088 2.64 -26.81 9.53
N ALA A 1089 3.84 -27.40 9.54
CA ALA A 1089 4.35 -28.15 10.69
C ALA A 1089 4.97 -27.23 11.76
N PHE A 1090 4.46 -27.32 12.98
CA PHE A 1090 4.99 -26.62 14.16
C PHE A 1090 6.15 -27.43 14.76
N THR A 1091 7.35 -27.24 14.23
CA THR A 1091 8.60 -27.87 14.67
C THR A 1091 9.79 -27.10 14.09
N SER A 1092 10.97 -27.25 14.70
CA SER A 1092 12.20 -26.67 14.13
C SER A 1092 12.57 -27.30 12.80
N ARG A 1093 12.69 -26.47 11.76
CA ARG A 1093 13.16 -26.85 10.42
C ARG A 1093 14.30 -25.93 9.95
N ILE A 1094 14.91 -25.19 10.86
CA ILE A 1094 16.08 -24.37 10.56
C ILE A 1094 17.31 -25.25 10.35
N SER A 1095 17.97 -25.02 9.22
CA SER A 1095 19.31 -25.50 8.90
C SER A 1095 20.28 -24.32 8.81
N SER A 1096 21.57 -24.63 8.79
CA SER A 1096 22.63 -23.67 8.54
C SER A 1096 23.49 -24.17 7.39
N ASN A 1097 23.78 -23.30 6.44
CA ASN A 1097 24.73 -23.56 5.35
C ASN A 1097 25.95 -22.65 5.54
N CYS A 1098 27.15 -23.13 5.23
CA CYS A 1098 28.35 -22.31 5.31
C CYS A 1098 28.45 -21.46 4.04
N LEU A 1099 28.51 -20.15 4.20
CA LEU A 1099 28.80 -19.18 3.17
C LEU A 1099 30.29 -18.81 3.26
N ARG A 1100 31.07 -19.01 2.19
CA ARG A 1100 32.51 -18.73 2.12
C ARG A 1100 32.83 -17.71 1.04
N VAL A 1101 33.04 -16.46 1.46
CA VAL A 1101 33.32 -15.34 0.58
C VAL A 1101 34.84 -15.11 0.46
N ARG A 1102 35.38 -15.18 -0.77
CA ARG A 1102 36.81 -14.95 -1.07
C ARG A 1102 37.01 -13.63 -1.82
N PHE A 1103 37.60 -12.65 -1.16
CA PHE A 1103 37.96 -11.34 -1.68
C PHE A 1103 39.30 -11.40 -2.45
N GLY A 1104 39.38 -10.74 -3.62
CA GLY A 1104 40.52 -10.78 -4.54
C GLY A 1104 41.03 -9.42 -5.05
N GLY A 1105 40.64 -8.30 -4.41
CA GLY A 1105 41.13 -6.93 -4.66
C GLY A 1105 40.00 -5.89 -4.88
N PRO A 1106 40.25 -4.58 -4.62
CA PRO A 1106 39.22 -3.58 -4.27
C PRO A 1106 38.08 -3.41 -5.29
N GLU A 1107 38.35 -3.40 -6.59
CA GLU A 1107 37.32 -3.20 -7.63
C GLU A 1107 36.59 -4.51 -8.02
N LYS A 1108 37.12 -5.68 -7.63
CA LYS A 1108 36.60 -7.01 -7.99
C LYS A 1108 35.91 -7.71 -6.80
N ASP A 1109 35.87 -7.07 -5.65
CA ASP A 1109 35.49 -7.68 -4.37
C ASP A 1109 33.99 -7.77 -4.16
N LEU A 1110 33.20 -6.74 -4.49
CA LEU A 1110 31.76 -6.74 -4.20
C LEU A 1110 30.97 -7.65 -5.13
N MET A 1111 31.09 -7.50 -6.45
CA MET A 1111 30.31 -8.30 -7.41
C MET A 1111 30.69 -9.78 -7.36
N ARG A 1112 31.96 -10.09 -7.05
CA ARG A 1112 32.41 -11.46 -6.79
C ARG A 1112 31.86 -11.97 -5.46
N ALA A 1113 31.87 -11.18 -4.39
CA ALA A 1113 31.27 -11.56 -3.12
C ALA A 1113 29.76 -11.81 -3.26
N LEU A 1114 29.05 -10.95 -4.00
CA LEU A 1114 27.62 -11.09 -4.29
C LEU A 1114 27.34 -12.33 -5.15
N GLN A 1115 28.15 -12.57 -6.20
CA GLN A 1115 28.01 -13.75 -7.05
C GLN A 1115 28.31 -15.05 -6.29
N GLN A 1116 29.40 -15.09 -5.52
CA GLN A 1116 29.72 -16.23 -4.65
C GLN A 1116 28.62 -16.45 -3.62
N THR A 1117 28.12 -15.37 -3.01
CA THR A 1117 27.00 -15.44 -2.06
C THR A 1117 25.73 -15.99 -2.70
N ALA A 1118 25.42 -15.58 -3.93
CA ALA A 1118 24.26 -16.06 -4.66
C ALA A 1118 24.41 -17.51 -5.13
N ASP A 1119 25.58 -17.89 -5.65
CA ASP A 1119 25.89 -19.26 -6.06
C ASP A 1119 25.81 -20.21 -4.87
N GLU A 1120 26.35 -19.83 -3.72
CA GLU A 1120 26.31 -20.61 -2.47
C GLU A 1120 24.92 -20.62 -1.82
N LEU A 1121 24.14 -19.54 -1.96
CA LEU A 1121 22.73 -19.49 -1.56
C LEU A 1121 21.88 -20.46 -2.37
N MET A 1122 22.16 -20.61 -3.68
CA MET A 1122 21.37 -21.44 -4.60
C MET A 1122 21.89 -22.88 -4.72
N ALA A 1123 23.16 -23.13 -4.39
CA ALA A 1123 23.76 -24.45 -4.47
C ALA A 1123 23.48 -25.30 -3.22
N ALA A 1124 23.13 -26.57 -3.45
CA ALA A 1124 23.19 -27.63 -2.47
C ALA A 1124 22.41 -27.42 -1.14
N GLN A 1125 21.20 -26.86 -1.22
CA GLN A 1125 20.35 -26.50 -0.07
C GLN A 1125 19.78 -27.71 0.71
N ASP A 1126 19.76 -28.92 0.13
CA ASP A 1126 19.17 -30.12 0.76
C ASP A 1126 20.15 -30.84 1.71
N VAL A 1127 21.42 -30.46 1.68
CA VAL A 1127 22.49 -30.95 2.55
C VAL A 1127 22.94 -29.83 3.47
N SER A 1128 22.74 -30.02 4.78
CA SER A 1128 23.11 -29.00 5.77
C SER A 1128 24.60 -29.01 6.10
N PHE A 1129 25.16 -27.86 6.49
CA PHE A 1129 26.54 -27.79 7.01
C PHE A 1129 26.75 -28.74 8.19
N LEU A 1130 25.77 -28.82 9.10
CA LEU A 1130 25.90 -29.69 10.27
C LEU A 1130 25.95 -31.17 9.88
N GLU A 1131 25.14 -31.60 8.92
CA GLU A 1131 25.20 -32.97 8.38
C GLU A 1131 26.57 -33.27 7.75
N MET A 1132 27.16 -32.31 7.04
CA MET A 1132 28.50 -32.46 6.48
C MET A 1132 29.57 -32.63 7.57
N VAL A 1133 29.42 -31.98 8.72
CA VAL A 1133 30.43 -32.02 9.79
C VAL A 1133 30.16 -33.14 10.82
N THR A 1134 28.94 -33.67 10.91
CA THR A 1134 28.63 -34.82 11.79
C THR A 1134 28.80 -36.18 11.11
N ASP A 1135 28.48 -36.27 9.81
CA ASP A 1135 28.32 -37.56 9.13
C ASP A 1135 29.37 -37.82 8.03
N ASP A 1136 30.17 -36.81 7.63
CA ASP A 1136 31.22 -36.98 6.62
C ASP A 1136 32.61 -37.13 7.26
N PRO A 1137 33.20 -38.34 7.26
CA PRO A 1137 34.50 -38.60 7.89
C PRO A 1137 35.69 -37.90 7.20
N VAL A 1138 35.46 -37.22 6.07
CA VAL A 1138 36.49 -36.45 5.34
C VAL A 1138 36.62 -35.01 5.88
N LEU A 1139 35.61 -34.49 6.59
CA LEU A 1139 35.59 -33.14 7.14
C LEU A 1139 35.84 -33.18 8.66
N ASP A 1140 37.12 -33.32 9.06
CA ASP A 1140 37.54 -33.29 10.47
C ASP A 1140 37.67 -31.84 10.99
N LEU A 1141 36.53 -31.14 11.12
CA LEU A 1141 36.48 -29.77 11.65
C LEU A 1141 36.23 -29.81 13.18
N PRO A 1142 37.13 -29.24 14.01
CA PRO A 1142 36.92 -29.15 15.45
C PRO A 1142 35.64 -28.37 15.80
N ARG A 1143 34.91 -28.80 16.85
CA ARG A 1143 33.65 -28.16 17.28
C ARG A 1143 33.85 -26.68 17.64
N GLU A 1144 35.04 -26.32 18.07
CA GLU A 1144 35.47 -24.98 18.42
C GLU A 1144 35.45 -24.06 17.18
N VAL A 1145 35.85 -24.58 16.02
CA VAL A 1145 35.82 -23.86 14.73
C VAL A 1145 34.38 -23.63 14.27
N ILE A 1146 33.52 -24.64 14.42
CA ILE A 1146 32.09 -24.54 14.07
C ILE A 1146 31.39 -23.47 14.92
N ASN A 1147 31.65 -23.47 16.23
CA ASN A 1147 31.02 -22.55 17.18
C ASN A 1147 31.58 -21.12 17.11
N SER A 1148 32.76 -20.93 16.50
CA SER A 1148 33.36 -19.61 16.30
C SER A 1148 32.84 -18.88 15.05
N LEU A 1149 32.15 -19.58 14.14
CA LEU A 1149 31.68 -18.95 12.90
C LEU A 1149 30.58 -17.91 13.17
N PRO A 1150 30.69 -16.70 12.60
CA PRO A 1150 29.61 -15.71 12.65
C PRO A 1150 28.39 -16.22 11.89
N SER A 1151 27.18 -15.82 12.31
CA SER A 1151 25.93 -16.26 11.69
C SER A 1151 25.14 -15.11 11.08
N PHE A 1152 24.40 -15.38 10.01
CA PHE A 1152 23.54 -14.43 9.33
C PHE A 1152 22.13 -14.98 9.14
N ALA A 1153 21.11 -14.20 9.49
CA ALA A 1153 19.70 -14.48 9.28
C ALA A 1153 19.00 -13.31 8.58
N TYR A 1154 18.09 -13.64 7.67
CA TYR A 1154 17.24 -12.68 6.97
C TYR A 1154 15.77 -13.08 7.19
N GLN A 1155 14.96 -12.15 7.71
CA GLN A 1155 13.55 -12.37 8.01
C GLN A 1155 12.72 -11.27 7.33
N ASP A 1156 11.83 -11.65 6.41
CA ASP A 1156 11.07 -10.70 5.56
C ASP A 1156 9.55 -10.82 5.67
N ASN A 1157 9.03 -11.80 6.43
CA ASN A 1157 7.63 -12.24 6.32
C ASN A 1157 6.88 -12.40 7.66
N LEU A 1158 7.33 -11.79 8.76
CA LEU A 1158 6.78 -12.06 10.08
C LEU A 1158 6.46 -10.78 10.85
N VAL A 1159 5.39 -10.09 10.43
CA VAL A 1159 4.67 -9.16 11.31
C VAL A 1159 3.20 -9.52 11.23
N LEU A 1160 2.82 -10.58 11.94
CA LEU A 1160 1.41 -10.85 12.23
C LEU A 1160 1.15 -10.31 13.64
N PRO A 1161 0.20 -9.38 13.84
CA PRO A 1161 -0.13 -8.94 15.18
C PRO A 1161 -0.78 -10.08 15.97
N LEU A 1162 -0.50 -10.14 17.27
CA LEU A 1162 -1.20 -11.04 18.19
C LEU A 1162 -2.60 -10.50 18.45
N ASP A 1163 -3.60 -11.01 17.72
CA ASP A 1163 -4.97 -10.53 17.84
C ASP A 1163 -5.67 -11.15 19.06
N LEU A 1164 -5.90 -10.31 20.07
CA LEU A 1164 -6.64 -10.62 21.28
C LEU A 1164 -7.82 -9.65 21.35
N PRO A 1165 -9.04 -10.04 20.94
CA PRO A 1165 -10.15 -9.11 20.86
C PRO A 1165 -10.42 -8.44 22.21
N GLY A 1166 -10.59 -7.11 22.19
CA GLY A 1166 -10.68 -6.29 23.40
C GLY A 1166 -9.34 -5.84 23.98
N CYS A 1167 -8.22 -6.17 23.33
CA CYS A 1167 -6.89 -5.70 23.70
C CYS A 1167 -6.13 -5.12 22.50
N ARG A 1168 -5.27 -4.14 22.78
CA ARG A 1168 -4.21 -3.70 21.87
C ARG A 1168 -2.92 -4.42 22.27
N THR A 1169 -2.22 -4.99 21.30
CA THR A 1169 -0.96 -5.69 21.53
C THR A 1169 0.20 -5.00 20.81
N GLU A 1170 1.34 -4.91 21.46
CA GLU A 1170 2.59 -4.37 20.90
C GLU A 1170 3.70 -5.38 21.18
N GLU A 1171 4.37 -5.89 20.14
CA GLU A 1171 5.49 -6.84 20.32
C GLU A 1171 6.74 -6.12 20.82
N VAL A 1172 7.43 -6.73 21.80
CA VAL A 1172 8.67 -6.17 22.34
C VAL A 1172 9.88 -6.73 21.60
N VAL A 1173 10.57 -5.86 20.86
CA VAL A 1173 11.78 -6.19 20.07
C VAL A 1173 13.06 -5.80 20.84
N GLU A 1174 13.17 -6.16 22.12
CA GLU A 1174 14.39 -5.93 22.91
C GLU A 1174 15.29 -7.17 22.99
N PRO A 1175 16.63 -7.00 23.01
CA PRO A 1175 17.55 -8.12 23.15
C PRO A 1175 17.53 -8.68 24.56
N TYR A 1176 17.21 -9.97 24.69
CA TYR A 1176 17.30 -10.66 25.97
C TYR A 1176 18.75 -11.00 26.34
N ALA A 1177 19.03 -10.95 27.64
CA ALA A 1177 20.38 -10.98 28.19
C ALA A 1177 21.20 -12.25 27.91
N ARG A 1178 20.57 -13.38 27.50
CA ARG A 1178 21.23 -14.69 27.44
C ARG A 1178 20.66 -15.60 26.34
N GLU A 1179 21.52 -16.11 25.46
CA GLU A 1179 21.12 -17.05 24.39
C GLU A 1179 22.29 -17.95 23.96
N TRP A 1180 21.97 -19.08 23.33
CA TRP A 1180 22.92 -19.89 22.57
C TRP A 1180 23.12 -19.26 21.18
N SER A 1181 24.34 -18.80 20.87
CA SER A 1181 24.75 -18.54 19.48
C SER A 1181 26.26 -18.57 19.36
N GLY A 1182 26.75 -18.63 18.11
CA GLY A 1182 28.13 -18.31 17.79
C GLY A 1182 28.53 -16.92 18.30
N ALA A 1183 29.83 -16.60 18.18
CA ALA A 1183 30.42 -15.38 18.72
C ALA A 1183 29.70 -14.08 18.29
N CYS A 1184 29.10 -14.08 17.09
CA CYS A 1184 28.35 -12.96 16.51
C CYS A 1184 27.20 -13.47 15.61
N VAL A 1185 26.05 -12.80 15.65
CA VAL A 1185 24.90 -13.04 14.77
C VAL A 1185 24.42 -11.70 14.20
N ALA A 1186 24.25 -11.62 12.88
CA ALA A 1186 23.58 -10.51 12.21
C ALA A 1186 22.20 -10.95 11.72
N GLU A 1187 21.18 -10.17 12.02
CA GLU A 1187 19.79 -10.42 11.69
C GLU A 1187 19.19 -9.22 10.99
N VAL A 1188 18.48 -9.48 9.90
CA VAL A 1188 17.70 -8.47 9.19
C VAL A 1188 16.22 -8.75 9.50
N LEU A 1189 15.55 -7.78 10.11
CA LEU A 1189 14.18 -7.89 10.60
C LEU A 1189 13.27 -6.91 9.84
N PRO A 1190 11.98 -7.25 9.66
CA PRO A 1190 11.02 -6.32 9.06
C PRO A 1190 10.74 -5.13 9.99
N GLY A 1191 10.51 -3.96 9.41
CA GLY A 1191 9.98 -2.76 10.08
C GLY A 1191 8.87 -2.15 9.23
N ASP A 1192 8.12 -1.20 9.79
CA ASP A 1192 6.91 -0.64 9.14
C ASP A 1192 7.18 -0.12 7.72
N GLU A 1193 8.11 0.84 7.60
CA GLU A 1193 8.59 1.36 6.31
C GLU A 1193 10.11 1.15 6.11
N SER A 1194 10.81 0.64 7.13
CA SER A 1194 12.27 0.45 7.17
C SER A 1194 12.65 -1.03 7.38
N VAL A 1195 13.94 -1.34 7.29
CA VAL A 1195 14.47 -2.66 7.67
C VAL A 1195 15.34 -2.49 8.90
N LEU A 1196 15.13 -3.29 9.94
CA LEU A 1196 15.96 -3.23 11.14
C LEU A 1196 17.14 -4.19 10.99
N LEU A 1197 18.36 -3.68 11.09
CA LEU A 1197 19.57 -4.49 11.15
C LEU A 1197 19.99 -4.65 12.61
N ARG A 1198 19.94 -5.89 13.11
CA ARG A 1198 20.36 -6.26 14.46
C ARG A 1198 21.65 -7.05 14.41
N VAL A 1199 22.67 -6.64 15.15
CA VAL A 1199 23.87 -7.43 15.39
C VAL A 1199 23.96 -7.77 16.86
N THR A 1200 24.00 -9.07 17.18
CA THR A 1200 24.08 -9.59 18.54
C THR A 1200 25.39 -10.32 18.73
N ILE A 1201 26.13 -10.01 19.79
CA ILE A 1201 27.41 -10.64 20.10
C ILE A 1201 27.39 -11.25 21.50
N ARG A 1202 28.28 -12.22 21.72
CA ARG A 1202 28.59 -12.76 23.05
C ARG A 1202 29.67 -11.92 23.72
N THR A 1203 29.34 -11.23 24.81
CA THR A 1203 30.27 -10.29 25.46
C THR A 1203 31.44 -10.97 26.17
N ASP A 1204 31.33 -12.27 26.45
CA ASP A 1204 32.42 -13.11 26.98
C ASP A 1204 33.40 -13.60 25.88
N LEU A 1205 33.00 -13.53 24.61
CA LEU A 1205 33.82 -13.92 23.45
C LEU A 1205 34.30 -12.72 22.62
N VAL A 1206 33.52 -11.65 22.58
CA VAL A 1206 33.70 -10.48 21.72
C VAL A 1206 33.37 -9.21 22.52
N PRO A 1207 34.22 -8.16 22.52
CA PRO A 1207 33.94 -6.93 23.23
C PRO A 1207 32.63 -6.25 22.79
N ALA A 1208 31.84 -5.75 23.75
CA ALA A 1208 30.53 -5.10 23.52
C ALA A 1208 30.48 -4.09 22.35
N PRO A 1209 31.47 -3.18 22.15
CA PRO A 1209 31.44 -2.21 21.06
C PRO A 1209 31.48 -2.82 19.65
N VAL A 1210 31.88 -4.09 19.51
CA VAL A 1210 31.97 -4.77 18.20
C VAL A 1210 30.59 -4.93 17.55
N ALA A 1211 29.52 -5.06 18.34
CA ALA A 1211 28.15 -5.13 17.81
C ALA A 1211 27.77 -3.84 17.07
N GLU A 1212 28.07 -2.69 17.65
CA GLU A 1212 27.84 -1.37 17.05
C GLU A 1212 28.72 -1.17 15.81
N ILE A 1213 30.00 -1.53 15.88
CA ILE A 1213 30.94 -1.43 14.76
C ILE A 1213 30.46 -2.26 13.57
N LEU A 1214 30.02 -3.50 13.79
CA LEU A 1214 29.52 -4.38 12.74
C LEU A 1214 28.20 -3.85 12.15
N ALA A 1215 27.22 -3.47 12.98
CA ALA A 1215 25.94 -2.97 12.51
C ALA A 1215 26.09 -1.66 11.72
N THR A 1216 26.90 -0.72 12.23
CA THR A 1216 27.21 0.55 11.55
C THR A 1216 28.07 0.32 10.32
N GLY A 1217 29.02 -0.61 10.35
CA GLY A 1217 29.86 -0.98 9.21
C GLY A 1217 29.04 -1.58 8.06
N MET A 1218 28.08 -2.46 8.39
CA MET A 1218 27.10 -2.97 7.43
C MET A 1218 26.24 -1.82 6.87
N LEU A 1219 25.73 -0.91 7.71
CA LEU A 1219 24.97 0.24 7.21
C LEU A 1219 25.80 1.10 6.26
N ARG A 1220 27.05 1.43 6.61
CA ARG A 1220 27.94 2.24 5.76
C ARG A 1220 28.26 1.56 4.43
N PHE A 1221 28.47 0.24 4.46
CA PHE A 1221 28.63 -0.54 3.25
C PHE A 1221 27.37 -0.47 2.39
N LEU A 1222 26.20 -0.55 3.02
CA LEU A 1222 24.93 -0.36 2.34
C LEU A 1222 24.80 1.08 1.78
N GLU A 1223 25.21 2.11 2.51
CA GLU A 1223 25.16 3.52 2.08
C GLU A 1223 26.10 3.82 0.90
N ALA A 1224 27.29 3.22 0.87
CA ALA A 1224 28.25 3.38 -0.21
C ALA A 1224 27.66 2.89 -1.56
N GLY A 1225 26.86 1.82 -1.54
CA GLY A 1225 26.24 1.25 -2.72
C GLY A 1225 27.21 0.43 -3.59
N PRO A 1226 26.71 -0.24 -4.64
CA PRO A 1226 27.51 -1.17 -5.43
C PRO A 1226 28.66 -0.53 -6.22
N GLU A 1227 28.59 0.78 -6.48
CA GLU A 1227 29.51 1.51 -7.35
C GLU A 1227 30.73 2.12 -6.62
N ALA A 1228 30.72 2.19 -5.29
CA ALA A 1228 31.68 3.00 -4.51
C ALA A 1228 32.74 2.21 -3.71
N VAL A 1229 32.87 0.90 -3.90
CA VAL A 1229 33.68 0.03 -3.01
C VAL A 1229 35.20 0.06 -3.29
N SER A 1230 35.70 1.04 -4.04
CA SER A 1230 37.16 1.21 -4.20
C SER A 1230 37.83 1.86 -2.98
N ASP A 1231 37.06 2.44 -2.04
CA ASP A 1231 37.60 3.27 -0.94
C ASP A 1231 37.03 2.92 0.45
N THR A 1232 36.89 1.61 0.74
CA THR A 1232 36.45 1.10 2.06
C THR A 1232 37.53 0.23 2.72
N ARG A 1233 38.73 0.80 2.89
CA ARG A 1233 39.74 0.29 3.82
C ARG A 1233 39.68 1.04 5.14
#